data_AF-A0A437ACP0-F1
#
_entry.id   AF-A0A437ACP0-F1
#
_cell.length_a   1.000
_cell.length_b   1.000
_cell.length_c   1.000
_cell.angle_alpha   90.00
_cell.angle_beta   90.00
_cell.angle_gamma   90.00
#
_symmetry.space_group_name_H-M   'P 1'
#
loop_
_entity.id
_entity.type
_entity.pdbx_description
1 polymer ?
#
loop_
_entity_poly.entity_id
_entity_poly.type
_entity_poly.pdbx_seq_one_letter_code
_entity_poly.pdbx_strand_id
1 'polypeptide(L)'
;MAVWSSLKYAVVASCAIGLTQVEAAPASAGMTEWGVADRHSLFARQQDTIIVTGPQGANPSARQVAVRKEIRTLINNQDRSEFHLLLLALRRMQNMPTTDPMSYYQIAGIHGRPYMPWAGVNAPRGANTNTGYCTHADVIFLPWHRPYLSLFEQSLWSNAAAVVEEIRQSGNTGLHRRYNNVLPSIRLPYWDWAADARVPREVGEMPTIQVETQTGMQTIPNPLYTYRFQTNLAEFATQPFGRMRETYRWPNRVNTPDGYVSQGAALNNAMARLAGDLRNRAYRLISYADFNTVGTRVAPPGQPVRDSLEGIHDTIHGTTGSGGHMSFVDNAAFDPIFWLHHANMDRLFAIWQAVNPGRYSLSGTSPGTYAIPRGTQEHMNLQMPPFRSSANTFHTPTGVTRPESFGYSYVETLNQNRGNVIAAVNRLYATGTPSGNLGPAVRAAKHKRSLKKRQDVKPADNLNTSPSSDALTTVQDKVVENEKYQDWESEITVNNAALKSSFNVHIFLGTVPSDSKTWASDKNLVGTHSIITTVDGGHMESIVSGIVPLTSCLLNKVVAGEIKDLEKETVVPYLKKNLKVRISLPDGESSEIKSVDKLTVRIAVAPVTLPASKEELPKYGEYEVQFDVVDVPKGNFGA
;
A
#
# COMPACT_ATOMS: atom_id res chain seq x y z
N MET A 1 -27.53 8.33 -80.25
CA MET A 1 -27.99 7.19 -81.07
C MET A 1 -27.40 5.94 -80.44
N ALA A 2 -28.12 5.23 -79.55
CA ALA A 2 -29.02 4.10 -79.87
C ALA A 2 -28.25 3.00 -80.67
N VAL A 3 -28.14 1.72 -80.32
CA VAL A 3 -29.06 0.73 -79.72
C VAL A 3 -28.24 -0.49 -79.20
N TRP A 4 -28.86 -1.24 -78.29
CA TRP A 4 -28.50 -2.52 -77.64
C TRP A 4 -28.27 -3.78 -78.50
N SER A 5 -27.72 -4.83 -77.82
CA SER A 5 -27.93 -6.31 -77.96
C SER A 5 -26.63 -7.07 -78.31
N SER A 6 -26.31 -8.29 -77.85
CA SER A 6 -26.85 -9.22 -76.83
C SER A 6 -25.84 -10.36 -76.57
N LEU A 7 -25.80 -10.84 -75.32
CA LEU A 7 -25.55 -12.21 -74.80
C LEU A 7 -24.45 -13.17 -75.36
N LYS A 8 -23.55 -13.56 -74.44
CA LYS A 8 -23.31 -14.93 -73.87
C LYS A 8 -22.01 -15.73 -74.19
N TYR A 9 -21.28 -15.99 -73.08
CA TYR A 9 -20.34 -17.09 -72.72
C TYR A 9 -19.03 -17.23 -73.53
N ALA A 10 -17.83 -17.50 -72.99
CA ALA A 10 -17.35 -17.83 -71.65
C ALA A 10 -15.85 -17.50 -71.56
N VAL A 11 -15.37 -16.97 -70.42
CA VAL A 11 -13.96 -17.03 -70.03
C VAL A 11 -13.90 -17.40 -68.57
N VAL A 12 -13.28 -18.55 -68.30
CA VAL A 12 -12.91 -19.01 -66.97
C VAL A 12 -11.59 -18.33 -66.61
N ALA A 13 -11.61 -17.47 -65.60
CA ALA A 13 -10.43 -17.04 -64.86
C ALA A 13 -10.79 -17.04 -63.37
N SER A 14 -10.33 -18.08 -62.69
CA SER A 14 -10.52 -18.32 -61.26
C SER A 14 -9.65 -17.38 -60.45
N CYS A 15 -10.23 -16.31 -59.91
CA CYS A 15 -9.68 -15.58 -58.77
C CYS A 15 -10.31 -16.12 -57.49
N ALA A 16 -9.57 -16.97 -56.78
CA ALA A 16 -9.89 -17.35 -55.41
C ALA A 16 -9.52 -16.18 -54.48
N ILE A 17 -10.51 -15.34 -54.18
CA ILE A 17 -10.46 -14.42 -53.04
C ILE A 17 -10.97 -15.22 -51.84
N GLY A 18 -10.05 -15.72 -51.03
CA GLY A 18 -10.37 -16.21 -49.69
C GLY A 18 -10.73 -15.03 -48.81
N LEU A 19 -12.03 -14.77 -48.68
CA LEU A 19 -12.61 -13.92 -47.65
C LEU A 19 -12.25 -14.51 -46.28
N THR A 20 -11.28 -13.95 -45.57
CA THR A 20 -11.22 -14.10 -44.12
C THR A 20 -12.32 -13.23 -43.54
N GLN A 21 -13.47 -13.85 -43.27
CA GLN A 21 -14.48 -13.29 -42.38
C GLN A 21 -13.83 -13.09 -41.01
N VAL A 22 -13.39 -11.86 -40.74
CA VAL A 22 -13.33 -11.37 -39.36
C VAL A 22 -14.74 -10.86 -39.08
N GLU A 23 -15.57 -11.70 -38.48
CA GLU A 23 -16.82 -11.24 -37.87
C GLU A 23 -16.44 -10.28 -36.73
N ALA A 24 -16.46 -8.99 -37.04
CA ALA A 24 -16.69 -7.98 -36.02
C ALA A 24 -18.10 -8.24 -35.47
N ALA A 25 -18.18 -8.86 -34.31
CA ALA A 25 -19.43 -8.98 -33.58
C ALA A 25 -20.00 -7.56 -33.36
N PRO A 26 -21.30 -7.33 -33.61
CA PRO A 26 -21.91 -6.06 -33.27
C PRO A 26 -21.80 -5.87 -31.76
N ALA A 27 -21.50 -4.65 -31.32
CA ALA A 27 -21.61 -4.27 -29.91
C ALA A 27 -23.03 -4.62 -29.43
N SER A 28 -23.15 -5.70 -28.66
CA SER A 28 -24.41 -6.06 -28.02
C SER A 28 -24.66 -5.04 -26.93
N ALA A 29 -25.46 -4.04 -27.26
CA ALA A 29 -26.12 -3.22 -26.25
C ALA A 29 -26.94 -4.15 -25.35
N GLY A 30 -26.49 -4.33 -24.11
CA GLY A 30 -27.32 -4.82 -23.02
C GLY A 30 -27.29 -6.32 -22.74
N MET A 31 -26.19 -7.06 -22.94
CA MET A 31 -25.99 -8.37 -22.29
C MET A 31 -24.69 -8.36 -21.48
N THR A 32 -24.75 -8.78 -20.21
CA THR A 32 -23.53 -9.02 -19.43
C THR A 32 -22.80 -10.24 -19.98
N GLU A 33 -21.50 -10.37 -19.66
CA GLU A 33 -20.66 -11.56 -19.96
C GLU A 33 -21.31 -12.88 -19.47
N TRP A 34 -22.32 -12.76 -18.60
CA TRP A 34 -23.06 -13.81 -17.92
C TRP A 34 -24.41 -14.17 -18.55
N GLY A 35 -24.71 -13.64 -19.74
CA GLY A 35 -25.89 -14.03 -20.53
C GLY A 35 -27.21 -13.42 -20.05
N VAL A 36 -27.16 -12.41 -19.19
CA VAL A 36 -28.35 -11.71 -18.67
C VAL A 36 -28.42 -10.32 -19.30
N ALA A 37 -29.62 -9.89 -19.69
CA ALA A 37 -29.82 -8.58 -20.25
C ALA A 37 -29.52 -7.49 -19.20
N ASP A 38 -28.56 -6.59 -19.48
CA ASP A 38 -28.20 -5.47 -18.60
C ASP A 38 -29.29 -4.39 -18.65
N ARG A 39 -30.39 -4.64 -17.93
CA ARG A 39 -31.51 -3.70 -17.79
C ARG A 39 -31.32 -2.68 -16.67
N HIS A 40 -30.18 -2.70 -15.97
CA HIS A 40 -29.85 -1.74 -14.91
C HIS A 40 -29.00 -0.55 -15.36
N SER A 41 -28.64 -0.47 -16.64
CA SER A 41 -28.06 0.73 -17.26
C SER A 41 -29.00 1.95 -17.30
N LEU A 42 -30.23 1.84 -16.78
CA LEU A 42 -31.25 2.90 -16.81
C LEU A 42 -31.08 4.02 -15.76
N PHE A 43 -30.01 4.05 -14.95
CA PHE A 43 -29.78 5.11 -13.95
C PHE A 43 -28.44 5.86 -14.03
N ALA A 44 -27.65 5.70 -15.10
CA ALA A 44 -26.35 6.38 -15.22
C ALA A 44 -26.28 7.43 -16.35
N ARG A 45 -27.41 8.07 -16.72
CA ARG A 45 -27.37 9.30 -17.53
C ARG A 45 -27.36 10.52 -16.61
N GLN A 46 -26.22 11.22 -16.59
CA GLN A 46 -26.02 12.57 -16.02
C GLN A 46 -26.29 12.71 -14.51
N GLN A 47 -25.45 12.10 -13.67
CA GLN A 47 -25.17 12.72 -12.38
C GLN A 47 -23.79 13.37 -12.42
N ASP A 48 -23.76 14.68 -12.64
CA ASP A 48 -22.56 15.52 -12.45
C ASP A 48 -22.16 15.60 -10.97
N THR A 49 -22.89 14.94 -10.07
CA THR A 49 -22.71 15.01 -8.62
C THR A 49 -22.77 13.61 -8.02
N ILE A 50 -21.63 13.11 -7.54
CA ILE A 50 -21.53 11.84 -6.81
C ILE A 50 -21.28 12.15 -5.34
N ILE A 51 -22.18 11.73 -4.47
CA ILE A 51 -22.02 11.84 -3.02
C ILE A 51 -21.33 10.57 -2.51
N VAL A 52 -20.27 10.76 -1.73
CA VAL A 52 -19.50 9.68 -1.11
C VAL A 52 -20.09 9.39 0.27
N THR A 53 -20.83 8.30 0.39
CA THR A 53 -21.45 7.84 1.64
C THR A 53 -20.87 6.53 2.15
N GLY A 54 -20.09 5.83 1.32
CA GLY A 54 -19.76 4.42 1.54
C GLY A 54 -20.87 3.49 1.02
N PRO A 55 -20.76 2.17 1.27
CA PRO A 55 -21.70 1.16 0.78
C PRO A 55 -23.17 1.46 1.12
N GLN A 56 -24.07 1.27 0.15
CA GLN A 56 -25.52 1.42 0.39
C GLN A 56 -26.00 0.37 1.42
N GLY A 57 -26.86 0.78 2.35
CA GLY A 57 -27.34 -0.08 3.44
C GLY A 57 -26.43 -0.08 4.69
N ALA A 58 -25.28 0.60 4.65
CA ALA A 58 -24.55 0.89 5.87
C ALA A 58 -25.29 2.00 6.63
N ASN A 59 -26.00 1.65 7.70
CA ASN A 59 -26.60 2.62 8.60
C ASN A 59 -25.53 3.01 9.63
N PRO A 60 -25.04 4.27 9.67
CA PRO A 60 -24.07 4.72 10.67
C PRO A 60 -24.60 4.58 12.11
N SER A 61 -25.92 4.44 12.26
CA SER A 61 -26.66 4.25 13.51
C SER A 61 -26.93 2.77 13.83
N ALA A 62 -26.58 1.81 12.96
CA ALA A 62 -26.76 0.39 13.25
C ALA A 62 -25.80 -0.04 14.36
N ARG A 63 -26.30 -0.86 15.29
CA ARG A 63 -25.53 -1.41 16.43
C ARG A 63 -24.30 -2.24 16.01
N GLN A 64 -24.18 -2.64 14.74
CA GLN A 64 -23.00 -3.31 14.19
C GLN A 64 -22.68 -2.75 12.81
N VAL A 65 -21.55 -2.07 12.73
CA VAL A 65 -20.94 -1.62 11.47
C VAL A 65 -20.11 -2.78 10.89
N ALA A 66 -20.19 -3.05 9.59
CA ALA A 66 -19.41 -4.12 8.98
C ALA A 66 -17.89 -3.83 9.05
N VAL A 67 -17.09 -4.87 9.16
CA VAL A 67 -15.63 -4.72 9.24
C VAL A 67 -14.98 -4.91 7.87
N ARG A 68 -14.00 -4.07 7.53
CA ARG A 68 -13.02 -4.43 6.51
C ARG A 68 -12.19 -5.59 7.05
N LYS A 69 -12.13 -6.71 6.33
CA LYS A 69 -11.44 -7.93 6.75
C LYS A 69 -10.06 -8.00 6.15
N GLU A 70 -9.13 -8.67 6.81
CA GLU A 70 -7.85 -9.00 6.18
C GLU A 70 -8.13 -9.98 5.03
N ILE A 71 -7.49 -9.76 3.87
CA ILE A 71 -7.80 -10.48 2.62
C ILE A 71 -7.68 -12.01 2.74
N ARG A 72 -6.73 -12.54 3.50
CA ARG A 72 -6.57 -13.98 3.75
C ARG A 72 -7.71 -14.54 4.57
N THR A 73 -8.36 -13.75 5.42
CA THR A 73 -9.57 -14.19 6.14
C THR A 73 -10.68 -14.52 5.14
N LEU A 74 -10.80 -13.74 4.06
CA LEU A 74 -11.75 -14.03 2.97
C LEU A 74 -11.31 -15.22 2.13
N ILE A 75 -10.03 -15.28 1.75
CA ILE A 75 -9.47 -16.36 0.91
C ILE A 75 -9.60 -17.72 1.59
N ASN A 76 -9.28 -17.80 2.88
CA ASN A 76 -9.19 -19.04 3.65
C ASN A 76 -10.51 -19.45 4.33
N ASN A 77 -11.58 -18.67 4.16
CA ASN A 77 -12.88 -19.05 4.72
C ASN A 77 -13.40 -20.33 4.06
N GLN A 78 -13.96 -21.24 4.86
CA GLN A 78 -14.60 -22.45 4.36
C GLN A 78 -15.80 -22.12 3.47
N ASP A 79 -16.59 -21.10 3.85
CA ASP A 79 -17.58 -20.50 2.97
C ASP A 79 -16.95 -19.35 2.19
N ARG A 80 -16.68 -19.61 0.90
CA ARG A 80 -16.05 -18.63 0.00
C ARG A 80 -17.06 -17.69 -0.68
N SER A 81 -18.34 -17.71 -0.29
CA SER A 81 -19.38 -16.88 -0.92
C SER A 81 -19.03 -15.40 -0.92
N GLU A 82 -18.52 -14.87 0.20
CA GLU A 82 -18.11 -13.47 0.32
C GLU A 82 -16.92 -13.14 -0.61
N PHE A 83 -15.93 -14.02 -0.67
CA PHE A 83 -14.76 -13.85 -1.54
C PHE A 83 -15.12 -13.96 -3.02
N HIS A 84 -15.97 -14.92 -3.41
CA HIS A 84 -16.43 -15.04 -4.79
C HIS A 84 -17.27 -13.84 -5.23
N LEU A 85 -18.19 -13.36 -4.37
CA LEU A 85 -18.98 -12.17 -4.66
C LEU A 85 -18.09 -10.92 -4.80
N LEU A 86 -17.07 -10.77 -3.94
CA LEU A 86 -16.07 -9.70 -4.05
C LEU A 86 -15.35 -9.74 -5.42
N LEU A 87 -14.90 -10.92 -5.86
CA LEU A 87 -14.22 -11.07 -7.17
C LEU A 87 -15.16 -10.73 -8.33
N LEU A 88 -16.40 -11.23 -8.31
CA LEU A 88 -17.37 -10.93 -9.35
C LEU A 88 -17.70 -9.44 -9.41
N ALA A 89 -17.87 -8.79 -8.25
CA ALA A 89 -18.11 -7.36 -8.15
C ALA A 89 -16.94 -6.53 -8.69
N LEU A 90 -15.70 -6.87 -8.31
CA LEU A 90 -14.51 -6.16 -8.79
C LEU A 90 -14.31 -6.35 -10.30
N ARG A 91 -14.52 -7.57 -10.82
CA ARG A 91 -14.48 -7.83 -12.27
C ARG A 91 -15.51 -6.98 -13.02
N ARG A 92 -16.75 -6.93 -12.51
CA ARG A 92 -17.81 -6.09 -13.09
C ARG A 92 -17.39 -4.62 -13.10
N MET A 93 -16.89 -4.11 -11.98
CA MET A 93 -16.42 -2.72 -11.84
C MET A 93 -15.26 -2.38 -12.79
N GLN A 94 -14.33 -3.31 -13.01
CA GLN A 94 -13.20 -3.16 -13.94
C GLN A 94 -13.63 -3.15 -15.42
N ASN A 95 -14.76 -3.80 -15.73
CA ASN A 95 -15.33 -3.87 -17.08
C ASN A 95 -16.35 -2.73 -17.38
N MET A 96 -16.62 -1.85 -16.42
CA MET A 96 -17.47 -0.67 -16.65
C MET A 96 -16.83 0.27 -17.70
N PRO A 97 -17.63 1.01 -18.49
CA PRO A 97 -17.11 1.99 -19.44
C PRO A 97 -16.20 3.02 -18.76
N THR A 98 -15.08 3.37 -19.39
CA THR A 98 -14.13 4.36 -18.84
C THR A 98 -14.67 5.79 -18.78
N THR A 99 -15.85 6.05 -19.35
CA THR A 99 -16.59 7.31 -19.22
C THR A 99 -17.52 7.33 -18.01
N ASP A 100 -17.80 6.19 -17.39
CA ASP A 100 -18.63 6.11 -16.19
C ASP A 100 -17.80 6.57 -14.98
N PRO A 101 -18.19 7.64 -14.27
CA PRO A 101 -17.42 8.17 -13.14
C PRO A 101 -17.28 7.20 -11.96
N MET A 102 -18.12 6.16 -11.88
CA MET A 102 -18.05 5.09 -10.88
C MET A 102 -17.28 3.85 -11.36
N SER A 103 -16.76 3.85 -12.60
CA SER A 103 -15.91 2.77 -13.11
C SER A 103 -14.60 2.67 -12.34
N TYR A 104 -13.98 1.49 -12.36
CA TYR A 104 -12.63 1.31 -11.82
C TYR A 104 -11.63 2.32 -12.39
N TYR A 105 -11.70 2.56 -13.71
CA TYR A 105 -10.83 3.49 -14.41
C TYR A 105 -10.96 4.92 -13.89
N GLN A 106 -12.19 5.45 -13.81
CA GLN A 106 -12.43 6.83 -13.39
C GLN A 106 -12.07 7.03 -11.91
N ILE A 107 -12.42 6.08 -11.04
CA ILE A 107 -12.06 6.17 -9.62
C ILE A 107 -10.54 6.08 -9.44
N ALA A 108 -9.85 5.11 -10.06
CA ALA A 108 -8.39 5.02 -10.01
C ALA A 108 -7.71 6.29 -10.56
N GLY A 109 -8.27 6.89 -11.61
CA GLY A 109 -7.78 8.11 -12.23
C GLY A 109 -7.86 9.37 -11.35
N ILE A 110 -8.66 9.36 -10.27
CA ILE A 110 -8.66 10.47 -9.28
C ILE A 110 -7.28 10.63 -8.65
N HIS A 111 -6.59 9.52 -8.39
CA HIS A 111 -5.30 9.54 -7.71
C HIS A 111 -4.22 10.27 -8.52
N GLY A 112 -4.18 10.04 -9.83
CA GLY A 112 -3.09 10.48 -10.70
C GLY A 112 -3.57 10.70 -12.13
N ARG A 113 -2.91 10.03 -13.08
CA ARG A 113 -3.26 10.13 -14.50
C ARG A 113 -4.66 9.58 -14.75
N PRO A 114 -5.43 10.18 -15.67
CA PRO A 114 -4.98 11.11 -16.71
C PRO A 114 -5.06 12.62 -16.36
N TYR A 115 -5.15 13.01 -15.08
CA TYR A 115 -5.22 14.42 -14.65
C TYR A 115 -6.43 15.18 -15.23
N MET A 116 -7.60 14.56 -15.17
CA MET A 116 -8.84 15.12 -15.72
C MET A 116 -9.85 15.48 -14.63
N PRO A 117 -10.83 16.36 -14.90
CA PRO A 117 -11.93 16.59 -13.99
C PRO A 117 -12.70 15.29 -13.70
N TRP A 118 -13.07 15.09 -12.44
CA TRP A 118 -13.93 13.99 -12.02
C TRP A 118 -15.24 14.50 -11.41
N ALA A 119 -16.39 13.95 -11.83
CA ALA A 119 -17.74 14.28 -11.36
C ALA A 119 -17.98 15.80 -11.16
N GLY A 120 -17.71 16.58 -12.22
CA GLY A 120 -17.94 18.02 -12.26
C GLY A 120 -16.98 18.87 -11.42
N VAL A 121 -15.94 18.28 -10.83
CA VAL A 121 -14.92 19.01 -10.03
C VAL A 121 -13.76 19.41 -10.92
N ASN A 122 -13.74 20.68 -11.35
CA ASN A 122 -12.65 21.25 -12.14
C ASN A 122 -11.55 21.84 -11.24
N ALA A 123 -10.34 21.92 -11.77
CA ALA A 123 -9.23 22.57 -11.09
C ALA A 123 -9.54 24.06 -10.80
N PRO A 124 -9.45 24.51 -9.53
CA PRO A 124 -9.62 25.93 -9.21
C PRO A 124 -8.41 26.75 -9.68
N ARG A 125 -8.58 28.08 -9.73
CA ARG A 125 -7.47 28.99 -10.07
C ARG A 125 -6.30 28.78 -9.10
N GLY A 126 -5.10 28.55 -9.64
CA GLY A 126 -3.88 28.35 -8.85
C GLY A 126 -3.60 26.89 -8.44
N ALA A 127 -4.47 25.95 -8.81
CA ALA A 127 -4.18 24.52 -8.71
C ALA A 127 -3.28 24.04 -9.87
N ASN A 128 -2.68 22.87 -9.71
CA ASN A 128 -1.78 22.28 -10.69
C ASN A 128 -2.52 21.24 -11.55
N THR A 129 -2.77 21.53 -12.83
CA THR A 129 -3.47 20.61 -13.74
C THR A 129 -2.59 19.48 -14.28
N ASN A 130 -1.30 19.45 -13.94
CA ASN A 130 -0.35 18.40 -14.35
C ASN A 130 -0.12 17.36 -13.24
N THR A 131 -1.06 17.24 -12.30
CA THR A 131 -1.01 16.24 -11.22
C THR A 131 -2.43 15.73 -10.91
N GLY A 132 -2.53 14.68 -10.10
CA GLY A 132 -3.79 14.11 -9.65
C GLY A 132 -4.39 14.86 -8.46
N TYR A 133 -5.50 14.34 -7.94
CA TYR A 133 -6.14 14.90 -6.74
C TYR A 133 -5.45 14.47 -5.45
N CYS A 134 -4.67 13.37 -5.48
CA CYS A 134 -4.08 12.78 -4.28
C CYS A 134 -3.14 13.74 -3.56
N THR A 135 -3.15 13.66 -2.23
CA THR A 135 -2.32 14.49 -1.35
C THR A 135 -1.17 13.64 -0.83
N HIS A 136 0.05 13.90 -1.29
CA HIS A 136 1.29 13.24 -0.86
C HIS A 136 2.33 14.29 -0.47
N ALA A 137 3.23 13.94 0.45
CA ALA A 137 4.07 14.87 1.18
C ALA A 137 3.22 16.01 1.76
N ASP A 138 2.09 15.61 2.37
CA ASP A 138 0.99 16.48 2.78
C ASP A 138 0.35 15.92 4.05
N VAL A 139 0.04 16.76 5.03
CA VAL A 139 -0.54 16.36 6.32
C VAL A 139 -1.97 15.80 6.17
N ILE A 140 -2.68 16.14 5.07
CA ILE A 140 -3.99 15.56 4.77
C ILE A 140 -3.91 14.23 4.01
N PHE A 141 -2.72 13.63 3.84
CA PHE A 141 -2.52 12.31 3.22
C PHE A 141 -3.52 11.25 3.73
N LEU A 142 -3.51 10.92 5.02
CA LEU A 142 -4.40 9.90 5.59
C LEU A 142 -5.90 10.27 5.50
N PRO A 143 -6.35 11.48 5.91
CA PRO A 143 -7.76 11.82 5.82
C PRO A 143 -8.28 12.00 4.40
N TRP A 144 -7.45 12.33 3.41
CA TRP A 144 -7.87 12.39 2.01
C TRP A 144 -8.09 10.99 1.41
N HIS A 145 -7.23 10.02 1.74
CA HIS A 145 -7.36 8.65 1.22
C HIS A 145 -8.55 7.89 1.83
N ARG A 146 -9.06 8.25 3.02
CA ARG A 146 -10.23 7.60 3.64
C ARG A 146 -11.53 7.71 2.81
N PRO A 147 -12.02 8.90 2.41
CA PRO A 147 -13.18 9.02 1.52
C PRO A 147 -12.87 8.48 0.12
N TYR A 148 -11.62 8.50 -0.34
CA TYR A 148 -11.23 7.86 -1.60
C TYR A 148 -11.51 6.34 -1.60
N LEU A 149 -11.08 5.65 -0.55
CA LEU A 149 -11.38 4.23 -0.34
C LEU A 149 -12.88 3.97 -0.19
N SER A 150 -13.59 4.89 0.47
CA SER A 150 -15.03 4.76 0.67
C SER A 150 -15.83 4.92 -0.63
N LEU A 151 -15.37 5.78 -1.55
CA LEU A 151 -15.91 5.89 -2.91
C LEU A 151 -15.69 4.61 -3.72
N PHE A 152 -14.48 4.05 -3.68
CA PHE A 152 -14.19 2.78 -4.34
C PHE A 152 -15.06 1.65 -3.80
N GLU A 153 -15.16 1.55 -2.47
CA GLU A 153 -15.97 0.56 -1.78
C GLU A 153 -17.48 0.72 -2.06
N GLN A 154 -17.96 1.95 -2.22
CA GLN A 154 -19.32 2.26 -2.65
C GLN A 154 -19.62 1.70 -4.05
N SER A 155 -18.72 1.93 -5.02
CA SER A 155 -18.86 1.35 -6.37
C SER A 155 -18.78 -0.18 -6.36
N LEU A 156 -17.82 -0.73 -5.62
CA LEU A 156 -17.64 -2.18 -5.46
C LEU A 156 -18.90 -2.84 -4.90
N TRP A 157 -19.51 -2.26 -3.86
CA TRP A 157 -20.73 -2.78 -3.26
C TRP A 157 -21.91 -2.71 -4.23
N SER A 158 -22.10 -1.60 -4.96
CA SER A 158 -23.14 -1.48 -5.98
C SER A 158 -23.00 -2.54 -7.08
N ASN A 159 -21.76 -2.86 -7.49
CA ASN A 159 -21.49 -3.93 -8.43
C ASN A 159 -21.77 -5.32 -7.84
N ALA A 160 -21.50 -5.54 -6.54
CA ALA A 160 -21.87 -6.78 -5.85
C ALA A 160 -23.40 -6.96 -5.79
N ALA A 161 -24.15 -5.90 -5.50
CA ALA A 161 -25.61 -5.94 -5.49
C ALA A 161 -26.18 -6.29 -6.89
N ALA A 162 -25.60 -5.73 -7.95
CA ALA A 162 -25.99 -6.08 -9.33
C ALA A 162 -25.73 -7.56 -9.65
N VAL A 163 -24.61 -8.12 -9.21
CA VAL A 163 -24.32 -9.56 -9.35
C VAL A 163 -25.37 -10.42 -8.63
N VAL A 164 -25.75 -10.06 -7.40
CA VAL A 164 -26.80 -10.77 -6.64
C VAL A 164 -28.13 -10.74 -7.40
N GLU A 165 -28.49 -9.60 -7.96
CA GLU A 165 -29.72 -9.41 -8.73
C GLU A 165 -29.72 -10.23 -10.03
N GLU A 166 -28.60 -10.32 -10.75
CA GLU A 166 -28.47 -11.17 -11.94
C GLU A 166 -28.65 -12.65 -11.61
N ILE A 167 -28.09 -13.12 -10.49
CA ILE A 167 -28.29 -14.49 -10.00
C ILE A 167 -29.75 -14.74 -9.62
N ARG A 168 -30.43 -13.74 -9.04
CA ARG A 168 -31.88 -13.81 -8.77
C ARG A 168 -32.67 -14.02 -10.07
N GLN A 169 -32.36 -13.24 -11.09
CA GLN A 169 -33.01 -13.28 -12.40
C GLN A 169 -32.75 -14.58 -13.16
N SER A 170 -31.60 -15.22 -12.93
CA SER A 170 -31.28 -16.52 -13.52
C SER A 170 -32.10 -17.69 -12.95
N GLY A 171 -32.86 -17.48 -11.86
CA GLY A 171 -33.60 -18.52 -11.16
C GLY A 171 -32.76 -19.40 -10.22
N ASN A 172 -31.47 -19.10 -10.04
CA ASN A 172 -30.60 -19.87 -9.12
C ASN A 172 -30.84 -19.44 -7.65
N THR A 173 -31.97 -19.89 -7.09
CA THR A 173 -32.44 -19.49 -5.76
C THR A 173 -31.47 -19.85 -4.62
N GLY A 174 -30.71 -20.95 -4.77
CA GLY A 174 -29.72 -21.39 -3.79
C GLY A 174 -28.52 -20.46 -3.71
N LEU A 175 -27.92 -20.12 -4.87
CA LEU A 175 -26.80 -19.19 -4.94
C LEU A 175 -27.23 -17.77 -4.55
N HIS A 176 -28.39 -17.32 -5.05
CA HIS A 176 -28.96 -16.03 -4.70
C HIS A 176 -29.07 -15.88 -3.18
N ARG A 177 -29.60 -16.89 -2.47
CA ARG A 177 -29.69 -16.85 -1.00
C ARG A 177 -28.32 -16.70 -0.35
N ARG A 178 -27.32 -17.49 -0.76
CA ARG A 178 -25.97 -17.41 -0.19
C ARG A 178 -25.33 -16.05 -0.41
N TYR A 179 -25.40 -15.51 -1.63
CA TYR A 179 -24.76 -14.24 -1.96
C TYR A 179 -25.49 -13.05 -1.36
N ASN A 180 -26.84 -13.08 -1.34
CA ASN A 180 -27.63 -12.06 -0.67
C ASN A 180 -27.36 -12.01 0.84
N ASN A 181 -27.06 -13.14 1.49
CA ASN A 181 -26.71 -13.18 2.91
C ASN A 181 -25.37 -12.50 3.23
N VAL A 182 -24.38 -12.58 2.32
CA VAL A 182 -23.05 -11.97 2.51
C VAL A 182 -22.94 -10.58 1.89
N LEU A 183 -23.87 -10.16 1.02
CA LEU A 183 -23.87 -8.83 0.41
C LEU A 183 -23.73 -7.68 1.42
N PRO A 184 -24.41 -7.67 2.58
CA PRO A 184 -24.23 -6.61 3.58
C PRO A 184 -22.81 -6.52 4.16
N SER A 185 -22.05 -7.63 4.17
CA SER A 185 -20.69 -7.68 4.70
C SER A 185 -19.61 -7.33 3.68
N ILE A 186 -19.95 -7.18 2.39
CA ILE A 186 -18.99 -6.81 1.35
C ILE A 186 -18.39 -5.45 1.69
N ARG A 187 -17.08 -5.47 1.94
CA ARG A 187 -16.22 -4.34 2.25
C ARG A 187 -14.88 -4.55 1.55
N LEU A 188 -14.14 -3.47 1.32
CA LEU A 188 -12.79 -3.50 0.76
C LEU A 188 -11.85 -4.18 1.77
N PRO A 189 -11.28 -5.35 1.44
CA PRO A 189 -10.35 -6.00 2.36
C PRO A 189 -9.01 -5.27 2.44
N TYR A 190 -8.29 -5.48 3.54
CA TYR A 190 -6.94 -4.95 3.73
C TYR A 190 -5.88 -6.05 3.65
N TRP A 191 -4.65 -5.66 3.27
CA TRP A 191 -3.48 -6.52 3.30
C TRP A 191 -2.56 -6.12 4.46
N ASP A 192 -2.49 -6.95 5.50
CA ASP A 192 -1.69 -6.68 6.70
C ASP A 192 -0.22 -7.09 6.51
N TRP A 193 0.49 -6.30 5.72
CA TRP A 193 1.90 -6.54 5.40
C TRP A 193 2.84 -6.44 6.62
N ALA A 194 2.41 -5.82 7.73
CA ALA A 194 3.19 -5.76 8.97
C ALA A 194 3.07 -7.06 9.79
N ALA A 195 1.93 -7.76 9.71
CA ALA A 195 1.76 -9.08 10.29
C ALA A 195 2.38 -10.17 9.40
N ASP A 196 1.96 -10.25 8.13
CA ASP A 196 2.50 -11.15 7.12
C ASP A 196 2.71 -10.40 5.79
N ALA A 197 3.97 -10.02 5.57
CA ALA A 197 4.41 -9.23 4.43
C ALA A 197 4.19 -9.91 3.07
N ARG A 198 3.99 -11.23 3.01
CA ARG A 198 3.75 -11.90 1.73
C ARG A 198 2.44 -11.40 1.10
N VAL A 199 2.38 -11.39 -0.22
CA VAL A 199 1.15 -11.21 -0.99
C VAL A 199 0.54 -12.59 -1.20
N PRO A 200 -0.75 -12.82 -0.87
CA PRO A 200 -1.41 -14.08 -1.17
C PRO A 200 -1.34 -14.42 -2.66
N ARG A 201 -1.20 -15.70 -3.00
CA ARG A 201 -1.12 -16.15 -4.40
C ARG A 201 -2.33 -15.70 -5.24
N GLU A 202 -3.52 -15.65 -4.63
CA GLU A 202 -4.78 -15.19 -5.23
C GLU A 202 -4.72 -13.70 -5.60
N VAL A 203 -3.77 -12.94 -5.07
CA VAL A 203 -3.55 -11.53 -5.40
C VAL A 203 -2.32 -11.37 -6.31
N GLY A 204 -1.22 -12.07 -6.03
CA GLY A 204 0.09 -11.81 -6.65
C GLY A 204 0.52 -12.75 -7.78
N GLU A 205 -0.02 -13.96 -7.84
CA GLU A 205 0.56 -15.05 -8.66
C GLU A 205 -0.44 -15.73 -9.60
N MET A 206 -1.74 -15.61 -9.34
CA MET A 206 -2.78 -16.28 -10.11
C MET A 206 -3.42 -15.36 -11.15
N PRO A 207 -3.08 -15.46 -12.46
CA PRO A 207 -3.72 -14.65 -13.51
C PRO A 207 -5.19 -14.99 -13.76
N THR A 208 -5.62 -16.19 -13.34
CA THR A 208 -7.01 -16.65 -13.38
C THR A 208 -7.43 -17.23 -12.04
N ILE A 209 -8.71 -17.18 -11.71
CA ILE A 209 -9.26 -17.65 -10.44
C ILE A 209 -10.62 -18.33 -10.64
N GLN A 210 -10.90 -19.33 -9.80
CA GLN A 210 -12.18 -20.04 -9.78
C GLN A 210 -13.20 -19.29 -8.92
N VAL A 211 -14.39 -19.07 -9.44
CA VAL A 211 -15.52 -18.42 -8.74
C VAL A 211 -16.81 -19.18 -9.02
N GLU A 212 -17.73 -19.18 -8.06
CA GLU A 212 -19.06 -19.74 -8.26
C GLU A 212 -19.95 -18.69 -8.94
N THR A 213 -20.63 -19.09 -10.01
CA THR A 213 -21.53 -18.23 -10.79
C THR A 213 -22.91 -18.88 -10.89
N GLN A 214 -23.87 -18.20 -11.51
CA GLN A 214 -25.21 -18.75 -11.75
C GLN A 214 -25.21 -20.06 -12.55
N THR A 215 -24.16 -20.33 -13.34
CA THR A 215 -23.97 -21.56 -14.12
C THR A 215 -23.02 -22.58 -13.44
N GLY A 216 -22.66 -22.36 -12.17
CA GLY A 216 -21.72 -23.20 -11.43
C GLY A 216 -20.31 -22.60 -11.35
N MET A 217 -19.32 -23.41 -10.98
CA MET A 217 -17.93 -22.98 -10.87
C MET A 217 -17.34 -22.64 -12.25
N GLN A 218 -16.74 -21.45 -12.36
CA GLN A 218 -16.13 -20.92 -13.57
C GLN A 218 -14.72 -20.40 -13.29
N THR A 219 -13.80 -20.63 -14.24
CA THR A 219 -12.50 -19.97 -14.26
C THR A 219 -12.64 -18.61 -14.94
N ILE A 220 -12.24 -17.54 -14.24
CA ILE A 220 -12.30 -16.18 -14.75
C ILE A 220 -10.90 -15.53 -14.71
N PRO A 221 -10.58 -14.57 -15.60
CA PRO A 221 -9.50 -13.61 -15.36
C PRO A 221 -9.58 -13.03 -13.95
N ASN A 222 -8.47 -13.04 -13.22
CA ASN A 222 -8.44 -12.66 -11.82
C ASN A 222 -8.38 -11.13 -11.64
N PRO A 223 -9.45 -10.49 -11.13
CA PRO A 223 -9.49 -9.03 -11.01
C PRO A 223 -8.58 -8.48 -9.90
N LEU A 224 -8.02 -9.32 -9.02
CA LEU A 224 -7.01 -8.92 -8.02
C LEU A 224 -5.57 -8.98 -8.56
N TYR A 225 -5.34 -9.68 -9.67
CA TYR A 225 -4.01 -9.89 -10.24
C TYR A 225 -3.53 -8.68 -11.04
N THR A 226 -4.40 -8.13 -11.87
CA THR A 226 -4.09 -7.00 -12.76
C THR A 226 -5.36 -6.24 -13.14
N TYR A 227 -5.21 -4.97 -13.46
CA TYR A 227 -6.23 -4.21 -14.18
C TYR A 227 -5.85 -4.12 -15.66
N ARG A 228 -6.81 -4.36 -16.56
CA ARG A 228 -6.62 -4.26 -18.01
C ARG A 228 -7.27 -2.99 -18.53
N PHE A 229 -6.48 -2.14 -19.18
CA PHE A 229 -6.97 -0.87 -19.71
C PHE A 229 -7.85 -1.11 -20.93
N GLN A 230 -9.03 -0.47 -20.94
CA GLN A 230 -9.97 -0.51 -22.08
C GLN A 230 -9.70 0.62 -23.09
N THR A 231 -8.94 1.65 -22.71
CA THR A 231 -8.66 2.85 -23.50
C THR A 231 -7.30 2.79 -24.20
N ASN A 232 -7.08 3.71 -25.14
CA ASN A 232 -5.74 3.99 -25.65
C ASN A 232 -4.87 4.54 -24.52
N LEU A 233 -3.63 4.06 -24.42
CA LEU A 233 -2.69 4.43 -23.36
C LEU A 233 -1.96 5.76 -23.62
N ALA A 234 -2.38 6.55 -24.61
CA ALA A 234 -1.76 7.82 -24.97
C ALA A 234 -1.69 8.82 -23.80
N GLU A 235 -2.60 8.71 -22.84
CA GLU A 235 -2.68 9.56 -21.64
C GLU A 235 -1.63 9.18 -20.57
N PHE A 236 -0.99 8.02 -20.70
CA PHE A 236 0.09 7.50 -19.86
C PHE A 236 1.47 7.72 -20.52
N ALA A 237 1.70 8.96 -20.98
CA ALA A 237 2.71 9.34 -21.98
C ALA A 237 4.17 8.96 -21.69
N THR A 238 4.52 8.64 -20.44
CA THR A 238 5.86 8.23 -20.03
C THR A 238 6.08 6.73 -20.27
N GLN A 239 7.04 6.39 -21.15
CA GLN A 239 7.48 5.00 -21.36
C GLN A 239 7.98 4.39 -20.04
N PRO A 240 7.64 3.12 -19.71
CA PRO A 240 6.96 2.12 -20.54
C PRO A 240 5.42 2.08 -20.41
N PHE A 241 4.80 2.92 -19.57
CA PHE A 241 3.37 2.83 -19.23
C PHE A 241 2.44 3.03 -20.42
N GLY A 242 2.81 3.90 -21.36
CA GLY A 242 2.07 4.09 -22.61
C GLY A 242 1.96 2.84 -23.51
N ARG A 243 2.61 1.71 -23.16
CA ARG A 243 2.53 0.43 -23.88
C ARG A 243 2.03 -0.72 -23.01
N MET A 244 1.93 -0.53 -21.70
CA MET A 244 1.48 -1.55 -20.74
C MET A 244 -0.05 -1.62 -20.72
N ARG A 245 -0.62 -2.56 -21.48
CA ARG A 245 -2.09 -2.74 -21.60
C ARG A 245 -2.76 -3.26 -20.33
N GLU A 246 -1.97 -3.63 -19.33
CA GLU A 246 -2.44 -4.03 -18.03
C GLU A 246 -1.41 -3.62 -16.96
N THR A 247 -1.81 -3.65 -15.70
CA THR A 247 -0.92 -3.30 -14.59
C THR A 247 0.07 -4.42 -14.30
N TYR A 248 1.35 -4.06 -14.17
CA TYR A 248 2.43 -4.98 -13.86
C TYR A 248 3.08 -4.68 -12.51
N ARG A 249 3.50 -5.76 -11.83
CA ARG A 249 4.28 -5.74 -10.59
C ARG A 249 5.58 -6.48 -10.84
N TRP A 250 6.73 -5.85 -10.58
CA TRP A 250 8.03 -6.38 -10.99
C TRP A 250 8.04 -6.76 -12.47
N PRO A 251 7.79 -5.81 -13.39
CA PRO A 251 7.67 -6.10 -14.81
C PRO A 251 8.98 -6.68 -15.36
N ASN A 252 8.91 -7.89 -15.92
CA ASN A 252 9.98 -8.44 -16.74
C ASN A 252 9.59 -8.35 -18.22
N ARG A 253 10.49 -7.86 -19.09
CA ARG A 253 10.25 -7.85 -20.53
C ARG A 253 10.21 -9.27 -21.08
N VAL A 254 9.29 -9.52 -21.99
CA VAL A 254 9.26 -10.74 -22.81
C VAL A 254 9.48 -10.41 -24.28
N ASN A 255 9.77 -11.44 -25.09
CA ASN A 255 10.11 -11.29 -26.51
C ASN A 255 8.90 -10.96 -27.40
N THR A 256 8.13 -9.93 -27.03
CA THR A 256 7.13 -9.28 -27.89
C THR A 256 7.32 -7.76 -27.79
N PRO A 257 6.97 -6.98 -28.83
CA PRO A 257 7.26 -5.53 -28.87
C PRO A 257 6.80 -4.73 -27.64
N ASP A 258 5.68 -5.16 -27.03
CA ASP A 258 5.04 -4.50 -25.87
C ASP A 258 4.85 -5.45 -24.67
N GLY A 259 5.52 -6.61 -24.67
CA GLY A 259 5.27 -7.66 -23.69
C GLY A 259 5.97 -7.45 -22.36
N TYR A 260 5.18 -7.47 -21.28
CA TYR A 260 5.65 -7.60 -19.92
C TYR A 260 4.91 -8.73 -19.21
N VAL A 261 5.55 -9.27 -18.17
CA VAL A 261 4.93 -10.20 -17.23
C VAL A 261 5.27 -9.80 -15.80
N SER A 262 4.29 -9.88 -14.90
CA SER A 262 4.52 -9.64 -13.48
C SER A 262 5.31 -10.80 -12.85
N GLN A 263 6.26 -10.48 -11.96
CA GLN A 263 7.09 -11.48 -11.27
C GLN A 263 6.65 -11.65 -9.81
N GLY A 264 5.56 -12.39 -9.59
CA GLY A 264 4.98 -12.59 -8.26
C GLY A 264 5.96 -13.19 -7.22
N ALA A 265 6.81 -14.14 -7.64
CA ALA A 265 7.83 -14.73 -6.77
C ALA A 265 8.92 -13.72 -6.36
N ALA A 266 9.37 -12.87 -7.29
CA ALA A 266 10.37 -11.83 -6.98
C ALA A 266 9.80 -10.80 -6.00
N LEU A 267 8.57 -10.37 -6.23
CA LEU A 267 7.82 -9.52 -5.29
C LEU A 267 7.76 -10.17 -3.91
N ASN A 268 7.30 -11.42 -3.81
CA ASN A 268 7.14 -12.09 -2.53
C ASN A 268 8.47 -12.32 -1.80
N ASN A 269 9.56 -12.57 -2.52
CA ASN A 269 10.89 -12.69 -1.92
C ASN A 269 11.37 -11.35 -1.33
N ALA A 270 11.16 -10.23 -2.03
CA ALA A 270 11.51 -8.90 -1.53
C ALA A 270 10.65 -8.51 -0.32
N MET A 271 9.32 -8.71 -0.39
CA MET A 271 8.41 -8.45 0.72
C MET A 271 8.74 -9.30 1.96
N ALA A 272 9.03 -10.60 1.77
CA ALA A 272 9.43 -11.47 2.86
C ALA A 272 10.76 -11.03 3.50
N ARG A 273 11.69 -10.49 2.71
CA ARG A 273 12.97 -9.95 3.22
C ARG A 273 12.75 -8.71 4.10
N LEU A 274 11.79 -7.85 3.76
CA LEU A 274 11.45 -6.65 4.52
C LEU A 274 10.48 -6.88 5.69
N ALA A 275 9.97 -8.09 5.88
CA ALA A 275 8.90 -8.35 6.86
C ALA A 275 9.22 -7.87 8.29
N GLY A 276 10.46 -8.06 8.75
CA GLY A 276 10.88 -7.58 10.07
C GLY A 276 10.97 -6.06 10.15
N ASP A 277 11.53 -5.40 9.13
CA ASP A 277 11.60 -3.93 9.04
C ASP A 277 10.20 -3.30 9.10
N LEU A 278 9.31 -3.77 8.23
CA LEU A 278 7.92 -3.30 8.14
C LEU A 278 7.18 -3.46 9.48
N ARG A 279 7.34 -4.60 10.16
CA ARG A 279 6.73 -4.84 11.47
C ARG A 279 7.27 -3.89 12.55
N ASN A 280 8.58 -3.70 12.60
CA ASN A 280 9.22 -2.82 13.58
C ASN A 280 8.77 -1.37 13.39
N ARG A 281 8.77 -0.88 12.16
CA ARG A 281 8.33 0.48 11.83
C ARG A 281 6.85 0.68 12.12
N ALA A 282 5.97 -0.23 11.68
CA ALA A 282 4.53 -0.16 11.95
C ALA A 282 4.23 -0.15 13.46
N TYR A 283 4.86 -1.04 14.23
CA TYR A 283 4.67 -1.11 15.68
C TYR A 283 5.12 0.18 16.38
N ARG A 284 6.27 0.73 15.97
CA ARG A 284 6.80 1.98 16.51
C ARG A 284 5.92 3.18 16.18
N LEU A 285 5.42 3.31 14.96
CA LEU A 285 4.59 4.44 14.52
C LEU A 285 3.30 4.60 15.34
N ILE A 286 2.72 3.50 15.85
CA ILE A 286 1.54 3.56 16.72
C ILE A 286 1.85 4.25 18.07
N SER A 287 3.12 4.26 18.50
CA SER A 287 3.54 4.94 19.73
C SER A 287 3.70 6.46 19.59
N TYR A 288 3.74 7.00 18.36
CA TYR A 288 3.92 8.43 18.13
C TYR A 288 2.62 9.18 18.40
N ALA A 289 2.67 10.25 19.20
CA ALA A 289 1.47 10.95 19.63
C ALA A 289 1.11 12.17 18.79
N ASP A 290 2.05 12.76 18.04
CA ASP A 290 1.79 13.92 17.19
C ASP A 290 1.39 13.48 15.76
N PHE A 291 0.20 13.90 15.35
CA PHE A 291 -0.33 13.57 14.03
C PHE A 291 0.48 14.19 12.89
N ASN A 292 0.94 15.44 13.05
CA ASN A 292 1.62 16.16 11.97
C ASN A 292 2.97 15.55 11.63
N THR A 293 3.57 14.85 12.59
CA THR A 293 4.77 14.04 12.40
C THR A 293 4.46 12.65 11.82
N VAL A 294 3.48 11.94 12.37
CA VAL A 294 3.21 10.54 11.96
C VAL A 294 2.44 10.43 10.65
N GLY A 295 1.71 11.48 10.25
CA GLY A 295 0.78 11.46 9.12
C GLY A 295 1.43 11.70 7.76
N THR A 296 2.60 12.34 7.71
CA THR A 296 3.28 12.69 6.46
C THR A 296 4.79 12.44 6.52
N ARG A 297 5.40 12.17 5.37
CA ARG A 297 6.84 11.99 5.20
C ARG A 297 7.64 13.29 5.13
N VAL A 298 6.98 14.46 5.09
CA VAL A 298 7.68 15.75 5.05
C VAL A 298 8.49 15.94 6.32
N ALA A 299 9.77 16.24 6.17
CA ALA A 299 10.66 16.56 7.27
C ALA A 299 10.63 18.08 7.54
N PRO A 300 10.09 18.55 8.68
CA PRO A 300 10.09 19.97 8.98
C PRO A 300 11.51 20.48 9.23
N PRO A 301 11.89 21.68 8.74
CA PRO A 301 13.21 22.23 8.99
C PRO A 301 13.55 22.35 10.48
N GLY A 302 14.73 21.87 10.87
CA GLY A 302 15.23 21.99 12.25
C GLY A 302 14.57 21.07 13.27
N GLN A 303 13.63 20.20 12.87
CA GLN A 303 13.06 19.17 13.73
C GLN A 303 13.88 17.88 13.68
N PRO A 304 13.87 17.05 14.75
CA PRO A 304 14.45 15.71 14.72
C PRO A 304 13.86 14.87 13.58
N VAL A 305 14.68 13.96 13.03
CA VAL A 305 14.21 13.01 12.03
C VAL A 305 13.21 12.04 12.66
N ARG A 306 12.13 11.76 11.93
CA ARG A 306 11.06 10.85 12.34
C ARG A 306 10.59 10.03 11.14
N ASP A 307 10.09 8.84 11.42
CA ASP A 307 9.35 8.01 10.45
C ASP A 307 7.88 8.44 10.44
N SER A 308 7.16 8.02 9.40
CA SER A 308 5.73 8.31 9.26
C SER A 308 4.97 7.16 8.62
N LEU A 309 3.65 7.19 8.77
CA LEU A 309 2.74 6.29 8.07
C LEU A 309 2.86 6.46 6.54
N GLU A 310 3.08 7.69 6.06
CA GLU A 310 3.35 7.92 4.63
C GLU A 310 4.70 7.33 4.21
N GLY A 311 5.76 7.48 5.00
CA GLY A 311 7.09 6.94 4.69
C GLY A 311 7.16 5.41 4.68
N ILE A 312 6.33 4.70 5.46
CA ILE A 312 6.21 3.23 5.39
C ILE A 312 5.28 2.78 4.26
N HIS A 313 4.24 3.56 3.96
CA HIS A 313 3.41 3.39 2.75
C HIS A 313 4.28 3.40 1.49
N ASP A 314 5.20 4.35 1.38
CA ASP A 314 6.09 4.48 0.23
C ASP A 314 6.96 3.24 0.03
N THR A 315 7.46 2.64 1.12
CA THR A 315 8.22 1.37 1.07
C THR A 315 7.40 0.25 0.44
N ILE A 316 6.09 0.16 0.74
CA ILE A 316 5.22 -0.86 0.12
C ILE A 316 5.04 -0.57 -1.36
N HIS A 317 4.78 0.68 -1.75
CA HIS A 317 4.67 1.08 -3.15
C HIS A 317 5.95 0.76 -3.95
N GLY A 318 7.11 1.20 -3.44
CA GLY A 318 8.42 0.95 -4.06
C GLY A 318 8.70 -0.54 -4.22
N THR A 319 8.52 -1.32 -3.14
CA THR A 319 8.83 -2.75 -3.12
C THR A 319 7.86 -3.58 -3.95
N THR A 320 6.55 -3.27 -3.94
CA THR A 320 5.56 -4.04 -4.72
C THR A 320 5.61 -3.72 -6.20
N GLY A 321 5.88 -2.46 -6.56
CA GLY A 321 5.97 -2.04 -7.94
C GLY A 321 7.25 -2.51 -8.63
N SER A 322 8.41 -2.21 -8.03
CA SER A 322 9.75 -2.45 -8.60
C SER A 322 9.81 -2.17 -10.11
N GLY A 323 9.45 -0.93 -10.50
CA GLY A 323 9.41 -0.47 -11.90
C GLY A 323 8.04 -0.63 -12.56
N GLY A 324 7.12 -1.33 -11.90
CA GLY A 324 5.71 -1.45 -12.26
C GLY A 324 4.86 -0.26 -11.80
N HIS A 325 3.54 -0.42 -11.92
CA HIS A 325 2.59 0.69 -11.71
C HIS A 325 2.60 1.20 -10.26
N MET A 326 2.71 0.29 -9.28
CA MET A 326 2.77 0.63 -7.86
C MET A 326 3.97 1.52 -7.47
N SER A 327 5.04 1.59 -8.29
CA SER A 327 6.22 2.42 -7.99
C SER A 327 6.03 3.91 -8.27
N PHE A 328 4.93 4.32 -8.92
CA PHE A 328 4.73 5.70 -9.36
C PHE A 328 3.34 6.21 -8.99
N VAL A 329 3.31 7.38 -8.36
CA VAL A 329 2.07 7.99 -7.84
C VAL A 329 1.01 8.13 -8.94
N ASP A 330 1.44 8.50 -10.15
CA ASP A 330 0.57 8.73 -11.32
C ASP A 330 -0.33 7.54 -11.66
N ASN A 331 0.19 6.33 -11.49
CA ASN A 331 -0.39 5.12 -12.07
C ASN A 331 -0.71 4.04 -11.02
N ALA A 332 -0.26 4.21 -9.77
CA ALA A 332 -0.35 3.17 -8.75
C ALA A 332 -1.78 2.70 -8.48
N ALA A 333 -2.76 3.62 -8.46
CA ALA A 333 -4.16 3.31 -8.16
C ALA A 333 -4.84 2.40 -9.18
N PHE A 334 -4.27 2.24 -10.39
CA PHE A 334 -4.78 1.29 -11.35
C PHE A 334 -4.48 -0.16 -10.94
N ASP A 335 -3.41 -0.43 -10.19
CA ASP A 335 -3.11 -1.80 -9.75
C ASP A 335 -4.06 -2.23 -8.63
N PRO A 336 -4.77 -3.38 -8.74
CA PRO A 336 -5.71 -3.82 -7.71
C PRO A 336 -5.12 -3.96 -6.28
N ILE A 337 -3.80 -4.18 -6.13
CA ILE A 337 -3.17 -4.28 -4.81
C ILE A 337 -3.11 -2.92 -4.09
N PHE A 338 -3.19 -1.81 -4.82
CA PHE A 338 -3.28 -0.45 -4.26
C PHE A 338 -4.37 -0.36 -3.20
N TRP A 339 -5.56 -0.85 -3.54
CA TRP A 339 -6.74 -0.76 -2.68
C TRP A 339 -6.58 -1.59 -1.40
N LEU A 340 -5.94 -2.76 -1.49
CA LEU A 340 -5.64 -3.60 -0.32
C LEU A 340 -4.60 -2.95 0.59
N HIS A 341 -3.58 -2.32 -0.01
CA HIS A 341 -2.54 -1.60 0.71
C HIS A 341 -3.10 -0.38 1.44
N HIS A 342 -3.85 0.48 0.74
CA HIS A 342 -4.43 1.69 1.30
C HIS A 342 -5.53 1.38 2.33
N ALA A 343 -6.28 0.28 2.18
CA ALA A 343 -7.18 -0.18 3.24
C ALA A 343 -6.44 -0.55 4.54
N ASN A 344 -5.18 -1.02 4.46
CA ASN A 344 -4.35 -1.22 5.65
C ASN A 344 -3.77 0.09 6.18
N MET A 345 -3.46 1.06 5.32
CA MET A 345 -3.06 2.41 5.77
C MET A 345 -4.18 3.11 6.54
N ASP A 346 -5.41 3.03 6.04
CA ASP A 346 -6.60 3.52 6.74
C ASP A 346 -6.84 2.79 8.07
N ARG A 347 -6.56 1.48 8.12
CA ARG A 347 -6.61 0.68 9.36
C ARG A 347 -5.58 1.16 10.37
N LEU A 348 -4.33 1.36 9.96
CA LEU A 348 -3.28 1.89 10.84
C LEU A 348 -3.63 3.29 11.34
N PHE A 349 -4.23 4.13 10.50
CA PHE A 349 -4.74 5.43 10.92
C PHE A 349 -5.86 5.30 11.96
N ALA A 350 -6.85 4.43 11.75
CA ALA A 350 -7.91 4.20 12.73
C ALA A 350 -7.38 3.66 14.07
N ILE A 351 -6.39 2.75 14.02
CA ILE A 351 -5.69 2.24 15.22
C ILE A 351 -4.98 3.40 15.93
N TRP A 352 -4.22 4.21 15.19
CA TRP A 352 -3.50 5.36 15.74
C TRP A 352 -4.45 6.35 16.43
N GLN A 353 -5.60 6.66 15.81
CA GLN A 353 -6.62 7.55 16.39
C GLN A 353 -7.18 7.00 17.71
N ALA A 354 -7.41 5.68 17.80
CA ALA A 354 -7.90 5.03 19.01
C ALA A 354 -6.84 4.94 20.13
N VAL A 355 -5.56 4.85 19.77
CA VAL A 355 -4.43 4.87 20.72
C VAL A 355 -4.13 6.29 21.22
N ASN A 356 -4.39 7.31 20.40
CA ASN A 356 -4.09 8.72 20.64
C ASN A 356 -5.36 9.61 20.63
N PRO A 357 -6.34 9.37 21.52
CA PRO A 357 -7.59 10.14 21.53
C PRO A 357 -7.31 11.63 21.75
N GLY A 358 -7.94 12.48 20.93
CA GLY A 358 -7.82 13.94 21.01
C GLY A 358 -6.50 14.51 20.47
N ARG A 359 -5.63 13.70 19.87
CA ARG A 359 -4.34 14.15 19.28
C ARG A 359 -4.39 14.38 17.77
N TYR A 360 -5.53 14.11 17.14
CA TYR A 360 -5.71 14.33 15.71
C TYR A 360 -6.00 15.81 15.44
N SER A 361 -4.97 16.52 14.98
CA SER A 361 -5.04 17.93 14.58
C SER A 361 -4.12 18.14 13.38
N LEU A 362 -4.51 19.05 12.49
CA LEU A 362 -3.75 19.39 11.29
C LEU A 362 -3.14 20.78 11.41
N SER A 363 -1.87 20.89 11.03
CA SER A 363 -1.12 22.12 10.87
C SER A 363 -0.14 21.91 9.72
N GLY A 364 -0.49 22.40 8.54
CA GLY A 364 0.30 22.20 7.33
C GLY A 364 -0.03 23.21 6.26
N THR A 365 0.65 23.09 5.13
CA THR A 365 0.41 23.91 3.95
C THR A 365 0.55 23.03 2.73
N SER A 366 -0.49 23.01 1.90
CA SER A 366 -0.56 22.07 0.79
C SER A 366 0.54 22.31 -0.23
N PRO A 367 1.24 21.25 -0.67
CA PRO A 367 2.13 21.33 -1.83
C PRO A 367 1.33 21.66 -3.10
N GLY A 368 0.03 21.41 -3.11
CA GLY A 368 -0.87 21.67 -4.23
C GLY A 368 -1.13 20.41 -5.05
N THR A 369 -2.39 20.22 -5.41
CA THR A 369 -2.89 19.08 -6.19
C THR A 369 -3.72 19.59 -7.38
N TYR A 370 -4.40 18.69 -8.08
CA TYR A 370 -5.37 19.06 -9.12
C TYR A 370 -6.46 20.00 -8.61
N ALA A 371 -6.93 19.79 -7.37
CA ALA A 371 -8.10 20.49 -6.83
C ALA A 371 -7.83 21.34 -5.58
N ILE A 372 -6.60 21.29 -5.04
CA ILE A 372 -6.18 22.11 -3.89
C ILE A 372 -5.01 23.00 -4.35
N PRO A 373 -5.15 24.33 -4.36
CA PRO A 373 -4.04 25.22 -4.70
C PRO A 373 -2.86 25.07 -3.74
N ARG A 374 -1.64 25.25 -4.28
CA ARG A 374 -0.42 25.32 -3.48
C ARG A 374 -0.51 26.47 -2.46
N GLY A 375 -0.03 26.24 -1.25
CA GLY A 375 -0.05 27.27 -0.20
C GLY A 375 -1.35 27.30 0.61
N THR A 376 -2.34 26.47 0.26
CA THR A 376 -3.59 26.34 1.03
C THR A 376 -3.26 25.88 2.45
N GLN A 377 -3.76 26.61 3.45
CA GLN A 377 -3.58 26.24 4.85
C GLN A 377 -4.41 25.00 5.19
N GLU A 378 -3.75 24.00 5.77
CA GLU A 378 -4.41 22.77 6.16
C GLU A 378 -4.89 22.83 7.59
N HIS A 379 -6.18 22.55 7.75
CA HIS A 379 -6.87 22.56 9.02
C HIS A 379 -8.03 21.57 8.99
N MET A 380 -8.60 21.27 10.15
CA MET A 380 -9.60 20.21 10.31
C MET A 380 -10.86 20.34 9.44
N ASN A 381 -11.23 21.58 9.05
CA ASN A 381 -12.42 21.84 8.22
C ASN A 381 -12.09 22.11 6.74
N LEU A 382 -10.87 21.79 6.28
CA LEU A 382 -10.49 21.97 4.88
C LEU A 382 -11.34 21.03 4.01
N GLN A 383 -11.92 21.55 2.93
CA GLN A 383 -12.67 20.75 1.97
C GLN A 383 -11.70 19.91 1.14
N MET A 384 -11.98 18.61 1.00
CA MET A 384 -11.14 17.64 0.28
C MET A 384 -11.82 17.17 -1.01
N PRO A 385 -11.79 17.99 -2.08
CA PRO A 385 -12.26 17.56 -3.39
C PRO A 385 -11.47 16.34 -3.90
N PRO A 386 -12.11 15.48 -4.71
CA PRO A 386 -13.45 15.65 -5.28
C PRO A 386 -14.57 15.01 -4.45
N PHE A 387 -14.29 14.58 -3.22
CA PHE A 387 -15.20 13.71 -2.46
C PHE A 387 -16.34 14.51 -1.82
N ARG A 388 -17.51 14.51 -2.46
CA ARG A 388 -18.68 15.25 -1.96
C ARG A 388 -19.32 14.55 -0.76
N SER A 389 -19.62 15.32 0.29
CA SER A 389 -20.42 14.91 1.46
C SER A 389 -21.90 15.26 1.29
N SER A 390 -22.20 16.26 0.47
CA SER A 390 -23.55 16.63 0.01
C SER A 390 -23.46 17.19 -1.41
N ALA A 391 -24.59 17.63 -2.01
CA ALA A 391 -24.56 18.21 -3.35
C ALA A 391 -23.52 19.34 -3.51
N ASN A 392 -23.36 20.19 -2.48
CA ASN A 392 -22.58 21.43 -2.56
C ASN A 392 -21.35 21.47 -1.64
N THR A 393 -21.07 20.41 -0.89
CA THR A 393 -19.95 20.38 0.07
C THR A 393 -19.09 19.15 -0.11
N PHE A 394 -17.78 19.30 0.08
CA PHE A 394 -16.85 18.17 0.14
C PHE A 394 -16.68 17.65 1.56
N HIS A 395 -16.17 16.43 1.68
CA HIS A 395 -15.70 15.86 2.95
C HIS A 395 -14.55 16.69 3.51
N THR A 396 -14.42 16.69 4.83
CA THR A 396 -13.36 17.40 5.55
C THR A 396 -12.63 16.44 6.48
N PRO A 397 -11.38 16.74 6.90
CA PRO A 397 -10.68 15.94 7.90
C PRO A 397 -11.50 15.69 9.17
N THR A 398 -12.28 16.67 9.64
CA THR A 398 -13.25 16.50 10.73
C THR A 398 -14.30 15.45 10.38
N GLY A 399 -14.96 15.59 9.22
CA GLY A 399 -16.07 14.71 8.80
C GLY A 399 -15.67 13.25 8.62
N VAL A 400 -14.39 12.99 8.28
CA VAL A 400 -13.87 11.64 8.03
C VAL A 400 -13.04 11.09 9.20
N THR A 401 -13.05 11.74 10.36
CA THR A 401 -12.28 11.31 11.54
C THR A 401 -12.54 9.85 11.90
N ARG A 402 -13.78 9.37 11.72
CA ARG A 402 -14.19 8.03 12.10
C ARG A 402 -14.55 7.19 10.86
N PRO A 403 -13.95 6.00 10.67
CA PRO A 403 -14.37 5.04 9.63
C PRO A 403 -15.88 4.78 9.61
N GLU A 404 -16.52 4.77 10.80
CA GLU A 404 -17.95 4.48 10.93
C GLU A 404 -18.85 5.52 10.25
N SER A 405 -18.33 6.72 9.94
CA SER A 405 -19.04 7.72 9.13
C SER A 405 -19.35 7.24 7.70
N PHE A 406 -18.57 6.28 7.19
CA PHE A 406 -18.78 5.61 5.90
C PHE A 406 -19.33 4.19 6.05
N GLY A 407 -19.74 3.80 7.26
CA GLY A 407 -20.39 2.52 7.48
C GLY A 407 -19.47 1.30 7.43
N TYR A 408 -18.19 1.48 7.77
CA TYR A 408 -17.25 0.38 8.05
C TYR A 408 -16.45 0.62 9.34
N SER A 409 -15.81 -0.43 9.84
CA SER A 409 -14.85 -0.38 10.95
C SER A 409 -13.76 -1.45 10.79
N TYR A 410 -12.89 -1.59 11.78
CA TYR A 410 -11.85 -2.62 11.84
C TYR A 410 -11.95 -3.42 13.14
N VAL A 411 -11.61 -4.70 13.10
CA VAL A 411 -11.75 -5.60 14.26
C VAL A 411 -10.99 -5.10 15.49
N GLU A 412 -9.87 -4.41 15.29
CA GLU A 412 -9.06 -3.84 16.36
C GLU A 412 -9.71 -2.63 17.05
N THR A 413 -10.57 -1.89 16.34
CA THR A 413 -11.10 -0.60 16.79
C THR A 413 -12.60 -0.62 17.10
N LEU A 414 -13.30 -1.75 16.90
CA LEU A 414 -14.75 -1.90 17.17
C LEU A 414 -15.19 -1.39 18.55
N ASN A 415 -14.40 -1.66 19.60
CA ASN A 415 -14.76 -1.30 20.98
C ASN A 415 -14.12 0.01 21.47
N GLN A 416 -13.32 0.69 20.62
CA GLN A 416 -12.58 1.95 20.84
C GLN A 416 -11.89 2.17 22.21
N ASN A 417 -11.74 1.12 23.02
CA ASN A 417 -11.05 1.19 24.30
C ASN A 417 -9.54 1.16 24.05
N ARG A 418 -8.85 2.27 24.38
CA ARG A 418 -7.41 2.44 24.17
C ARG A 418 -6.58 1.22 24.60
N GLY A 419 -6.81 0.69 25.80
CA GLY A 419 -6.07 -0.47 26.31
C GLY A 419 -6.30 -1.72 25.45
N ASN A 420 -7.55 -2.01 25.08
CA ASN A 420 -7.88 -3.13 24.21
C ASN A 420 -7.28 -3.00 22.80
N VAL A 421 -7.26 -1.78 22.25
CA VAL A 421 -6.61 -1.51 20.95
C VAL A 421 -5.10 -1.76 21.06
N ILE A 422 -4.45 -1.25 22.10
CA ILE A 422 -3.01 -1.52 22.35
C ILE A 422 -2.76 -3.02 22.52
N ALA A 423 -3.61 -3.74 23.24
CA ALA A 423 -3.49 -5.18 23.38
C ALA A 423 -3.66 -5.93 22.05
N ALA A 424 -4.51 -5.43 21.14
CA ALA A 424 -4.61 -5.96 19.78
C ALA A 424 -3.35 -5.69 18.95
N VAL A 425 -2.83 -4.46 18.99
CA VAL A 425 -1.56 -4.07 18.34
C VAL A 425 -0.40 -4.92 18.85
N ASN A 426 -0.26 -5.08 20.16
CA ASN A 426 0.78 -5.91 20.77
C ASN A 426 0.67 -7.38 20.33
N ARG A 427 -0.55 -7.93 20.26
CA ARG A 427 -0.76 -9.30 19.77
C ARG A 427 -0.35 -9.47 18.30
N LEU A 428 -0.59 -8.45 17.47
CA LEU A 428 -0.29 -8.50 16.03
C LEU A 428 1.19 -8.26 15.74
N TYR A 429 1.79 -7.27 16.39
CA TYR A 429 3.06 -6.70 15.94
C TYR A 429 4.21 -6.74 16.95
N ALA A 430 3.97 -6.97 18.24
CA ALA A 430 5.07 -6.95 19.21
C ALA A 430 6.04 -8.12 18.98
N THR A 431 5.54 -9.32 18.69
CA THR A 431 6.38 -10.50 18.46
C THR A 431 7.32 -10.28 17.26
N GLY A 432 8.62 -10.49 17.49
CA GLY A 432 9.65 -10.25 16.47
C GLY A 432 10.18 -8.81 16.43
N THR A 433 9.73 -7.94 17.34
CA THR A 433 10.33 -6.62 17.63
C THR A 433 11.19 -6.69 18.89
N PRO A 434 12.16 -5.77 19.09
CA PRO A 434 13.03 -5.75 20.27
C PRO A 434 12.24 -5.75 21.59
N SER A 435 11.35 -4.77 21.79
CA SER A 435 10.57 -4.66 23.04
C SER A 435 9.63 -5.85 23.27
N GLY A 436 9.01 -6.37 22.21
CA GLY A 436 8.09 -7.51 22.31
C GLY A 436 8.77 -8.82 22.70
N ASN A 437 10.05 -9.00 22.36
CA ASN A 437 10.80 -10.21 22.70
C ASN A 437 11.67 -10.03 23.97
N LEU A 438 12.21 -8.82 24.23
CA LEU A 438 13.01 -8.52 25.43
C LEU A 438 12.17 -8.55 26.72
N GLY A 439 10.96 -7.99 26.72
CA GLY A 439 10.09 -8.00 27.90
C GLY A 439 9.83 -9.42 28.46
N PRO A 440 9.36 -10.37 27.63
CA PRO A 440 9.24 -11.77 28.04
C PRO A 440 10.57 -12.41 28.45
N ALA A 441 11.69 -12.10 27.78
CA ALA A 441 13.01 -12.63 28.13
C ALA A 441 13.46 -12.21 29.54
N VAL A 442 13.30 -10.92 29.88
CA VAL A 442 13.60 -10.36 31.21
C VAL A 442 12.76 -11.06 32.29
N ARG A 443 11.44 -11.22 32.05
CA ARG A 443 10.55 -11.93 32.99
C ARG A 443 10.96 -13.40 33.15
N ALA A 444 11.27 -14.09 32.06
CA ALA A 444 11.70 -15.48 32.09
C ALA A 444 13.01 -15.66 32.88
N ALA A 445 13.97 -14.74 32.72
CA ALA A 445 15.23 -14.72 33.47
C ALA A 445 15.01 -14.52 34.99
N LYS A 446 14.09 -13.63 35.38
CA LYS A 446 13.73 -13.41 36.80
C LYS A 446 13.12 -14.65 37.47
N HIS A 447 12.36 -15.47 36.72
CA HIS A 447 11.65 -16.63 37.27
C HIS A 447 12.45 -17.95 37.31
N LYS A 448 13.64 -18.04 36.68
CA LYS A 448 14.42 -19.30 36.63
C LYS A 448 15.89 -19.14 37.06
N ARG A 449 16.17 -19.52 38.31
CA ARG A 449 17.53 -19.87 38.80
C ARG A 449 17.94 -21.32 38.49
N SER A 450 17.07 -22.13 37.88
CA SER A 450 17.42 -23.48 37.42
C SER A 450 16.77 -23.79 36.08
N LEU A 451 17.59 -23.99 35.04
CA LEU A 451 17.42 -25.03 34.03
C LEU A 451 18.66 -25.09 33.13
N LYS A 452 19.13 -26.32 32.98
CA LYS A 452 20.28 -26.82 32.21
C LYS A 452 20.43 -26.16 30.84
N LYS A 453 21.70 -26.03 30.40
CA LYS A 453 22.17 -25.73 29.03
C LYS A 453 21.02 -25.74 28.00
N ARG A 454 20.47 -24.57 27.69
CA ARG A 454 19.64 -24.38 26.51
C ARG A 454 20.56 -24.54 25.30
N GLN A 455 20.71 -25.78 24.83
CA GLN A 455 21.41 -26.07 23.59
C GLN A 455 20.57 -25.50 22.43
N ASP A 456 21.25 -24.77 21.56
CA ASP A 456 20.78 -24.11 20.34
C ASP A 456 20.11 -22.73 20.49
N VAL A 457 20.77 -21.83 21.22
CA VAL A 457 20.55 -20.37 21.09
C VAL A 457 21.00 -19.95 19.68
N LYS A 458 20.06 -19.54 18.83
CA LYS A 458 20.34 -19.09 17.46
C LYS A 458 19.76 -17.68 17.23
N PRO A 459 20.43 -16.85 16.41
CA PRO A 459 19.82 -15.66 15.83
C PRO A 459 18.51 -15.99 15.09
N ALA A 460 17.69 -14.98 14.84
CA ALA A 460 16.55 -15.09 13.94
C ALA A 460 17.01 -15.35 12.51
N ASP A 461 16.17 -16.01 11.72
CA ASP A 461 16.45 -16.33 10.31
C ASP A 461 16.63 -15.06 9.44
N ASN A 462 15.86 -14.02 9.77
CA ASN A 462 15.93 -12.71 9.11
C ASN A 462 16.58 -11.68 10.03
N LEU A 463 17.52 -10.94 9.47
CA LEU A 463 18.33 -9.97 10.20
C LEU A 463 17.51 -8.86 10.88
N ASN A 464 16.43 -8.41 10.24
CA ASN A 464 15.53 -7.37 10.75
C ASN A 464 14.42 -7.88 11.69
N THR A 465 14.44 -9.17 12.03
CA THR A 465 13.55 -9.76 13.04
C THR A 465 14.33 -9.94 14.33
N SER A 466 13.78 -9.49 15.45
CA SER A 466 14.41 -9.69 16.76
C SER A 466 14.52 -11.19 17.07
N PRO A 467 15.64 -11.66 17.65
CA PRO A 467 15.75 -13.03 18.17
C PRO A 467 14.59 -13.36 19.11
N SER A 468 14.24 -14.65 19.20
CA SER A 468 13.16 -15.12 20.09
C SER A 468 13.43 -14.76 21.55
N SER A 469 12.38 -14.66 22.36
CA SER A 469 12.53 -14.40 23.80
C SER A 469 13.41 -15.44 24.50
N ASP A 470 13.38 -16.70 24.04
CA ASP A 470 14.21 -17.76 24.59
C ASP A 470 15.70 -17.57 24.28
N ALA A 471 16.03 -17.13 23.07
CA ALA A 471 17.40 -16.77 22.69
C ALA A 471 17.88 -15.53 23.45
N LEU A 472 17.02 -14.51 23.60
CA LEU A 472 17.36 -13.30 24.33
C LEU A 472 17.53 -13.52 25.84
N THR A 473 16.89 -14.54 26.42
CA THR A 473 17.01 -14.85 27.85
C THR A 473 18.48 -15.08 28.28
N THR A 474 19.35 -15.55 27.38
CA THR A 474 20.77 -15.82 27.69
C THR A 474 21.68 -14.60 27.58
N VAL A 475 21.17 -13.48 27.07
CA VAL A 475 21.92 -12.23 26.87
C VAL A 475 21.19 -10.99 27.41
N GLN A 476 20.00 -11.16 28.01
CA GLN A 476 19.15 -10.05 28.43
C GLN A 476 19.85 -9.12 29.43
N ASP A 477 20.71 -9.67 30.29
CA ASP A 477 21.52 -8.96 31.28
C ASP A 477 22.58 -8.05 30.67
N LYS A 478 22.91 -8.27 29.39
CA LYS A 478 23.84 -7.43 28.62
C LYS A 478 23.16 -6.30 27.86
N VAL A 479 21.83 -6.36 27.71
CA VAL A 479 21.09 -5.45 26.80
C VAL A 479 19.93 -4.71 27.47
N VAL A 480 19.44 -5.19 28.62
CA VAL A 480 18.40 -4.54 29.40
C VAL A 480 18.94 -4.17 30.78
N GLU A 481 18.86 -2.89 31.11
CA GLU A 481 19.14 -2.35 32.43
C GLU A 481 17.96 -1.50 32.89
N ASN A 482 17.48 -1.69 34.13
CA ASN A 482 16.36 -0.91 34.69
C ASN A 482 15.13 -0.85 33.77
N GLU A 483 14.80 -1.99 33.14
CA GLU A 483 13.68 -2.16 32.20
C GLU A 483 13.80 -1.32 30.91
N LYS A 484 15.02 -0.84 30.61
CA LYS A 484 15.34 -0.08 29.40
C LYS A 484 16.40 -0.79 28.56
N TYR A 485 16.37 -0.57 27.25
CA TYR A 485 17.40 -0.99 26.31
C TYR A 485 17.75 0.16 25.36
N GLN A 486 18.91 0.08 24.71
CA GLN A 486 19.30 1.04 23.65
C GLN A 486 18.64 0.64 22.32
N ASP A 487 17.78 1.50 21.78
CA ASP A 487 17.22 1.33 20.44
C ASP A 487 18.01 2.14 19.42
N TRP A 488 18.49 1.46 18.39
CA TRP A 488 19.35 2.00 17.34
C TRP A 488 18.60 2.11 16.03
N GLU A 489 18.85 3.19 15.30
CA GLU A 489 18.19 3.46 14.03
C GLU A 489 19.08 4.13 13.00
N SER A 490 18.69 3.97 11.74
CA SER A 490 19.21 4.76 10.63
C SER A 490 18.17 5.81 10.24
N GLU A 491 18.46 7.07 10.54
CA GLU A 491 17.69 8.24 10.14
C GLU A 491 18.05 8.62 8.69
N ILE A 492 17.05 8.77 7.83
CA ILE A 492 17.23 9.14 6.42
C ILE A 492 16.50 10.45 6.17
N THR A 493 17.19 11.42 5.54
CA THR A 493 16.56 12.61 4.96
C THR A 493 17.05 12.81 3.54
N VAL A 494 16.16 13.24 2.64
CA VAL A 494 16.51 13.39 1.22
C VAL A 494 15.55 14.33 0.50
N ASN A 495 16.01 14.97 -0.58
CA ASN A 495 15.12 15.66 -1.51
C ASN A 495 14.34 14.62 -2.34
N ASN A 496 13.01 14.62 -2.26
CA ASN A 496 12.20 13.66 -3.00
C ASN A 496 12.26 13.82 -4.54
N ALA A 497 12.78 14.94 -5.04
CA ALA A 497 13.00 15.19 -6.46
C ALA A 497 14.42 14.82 -6.94
N ALA A 498 15.30 14.32 -6.06
CA ALA A 498 16.73 14.17 -6.30
C ALA A 498 17.09 13.43 -7.60
N LEU A 499 16.39 12.35 -7.94
CA LEU A 499 16.70 11.51 -9.10
C LEU A 499 15.66 11.62 -10.23
N LYS A 500 14.70 12.56 -10.15
CA LYS A 500 13.60 12.72 -11.12
C LYS A 500 12.86 11.40 -11.44
N SER A 501 12.83 10.50 -10.48
CA SER A 501 12.18 9.20 -10.51
C SER A 501 12.01 8.74 -9.07
N SER A 502 11.13 7.76 -8.84
CA SER A 502 11.10 7.05 -7.56
C SER A 502 12.43 6.34 -7.32
N PHE A 503 12.84 6.16 -6.07
CA PHE A 503 14.08 5.43 -5.75
C PHE A 503 14.02 4.84 -4.35
N ASN A 504 14.96 3.95 -4.05
CA ASN A 504 15.05 3.26 -2.77
C ASN A 504 16.41 3.54 -2.11
N VAL A 505 16.38 3.84 -0.81
CA VAL A 505 17.56 3.87 0.05
C VAL A 505 17.60 2.56 0.84
N HIS A 506 18.58 1.71 0.53
CA HIS A 506 18.78 0.42 1.18
C HIS A 506 19.86 0.51 2.25
N ILE A 507 19.54 -0.02 3.44
CA ILE A 507 20.49 -0.15 4.55
C ILE A 507 20.88 -1.61 4.69
N PHE A 508 22.17 -1.90 4.55
CA PHE A 508 22.75 -3.22 4.70
C PHE A 508 23.64 -3.28 5.93
N LEU A 509 23.78 -4.49 6.48
CA LEU A 509 24.77 -4.78 7.51
C LEU A 509 25.58 -6.01 7.07
N GLY A 510 26.79 -5.75 6.58
CA GLY A 510 27.68 -6.75 5.98
C GLY A 510 27.92 -6.51 4.49
N THR A 511 28.29 -7.57 3.78
CA THR A 511 28.61 -7.50 2.34
C THR A 511 27.36 -7.23 1.51
N VAL A 512 27.46 -6.31 0.56
CA VAL A 512 26.42 -6.03 -0.43
C VAL A 512 26.73 -6.79 -1.72
N PRO A 513 25.77 -7.53 -2.31
CA PRO A 513 25.95 -8.14 -3.63
C PRO A 513 26.31 -7.11 -4.70
N SER A 514 27.09 -7.51 -5.72
CA SER A 514 27.45 -6.62 -6.82
C SER A 514 26.28 -6.32 -7.76
N ASP A 515 25.36 -7.28 -7.93
CA ASP A 515 24.16 -7.12 -8.75
C ASP A 515 23.05 -6.41 -7.97
N SER A 516 22.75 -5.18 -8.37
CA SER A 516 21.76 -4.33 -7.69
C SER A 516 20.34 -4.86 -7.76
N LYS A 517 20.00 -5.67 -8.77
CA LYS A 517 18.67 -6.25 -8.92
C LYS A 517 18.32 -7.27 -7.85
N THR A 518 19.33 -7.79 -7.14
CA THR A 518 19.14 -8.76 -6.06
C THR A 518 19.01 -8.12 -4.68
N TRP A 519 19.38 -6.84 -4.54
CA TRP A 519 19.48 -6.12 -3.26
C TRP A 519 18.23 -6.19 -2.40
N ALA A 520 17.05 -6.01 -3.00
CA ALA A 520 15.77 -6.03 -2.29
C ALA A 520 15.44 -7.38 -1.62
N SER A 521 16.14 -8.45 -2.00
CA SER A 521 15.93 -9.80 -1.48
C SER A 521 17.14 -10.37 -0.72
N ASP A 522 18.23 -9.60 -0.64
CA ASP A 522 19.49 -10.06 -0.06
C ASP A 522 19.38 -10.24 1.46
N LYS A 523 20.07 -11.26 2.00
CA LYS A 523 20.00 -11.62 3.42
C LYS A 523 20.65 -10.61 4.36
N ASN A 524 21.56 -9.77 3.87
CA ASN A 524 22.22 -8.72 4.65
C ASN A 524 21.46 -7.39 4.59
N LEU A 525 20.35 -7.31 3.83
CA LEU A 525 19.46 -6.17 3.84
C LEU A 525 18.78 -6.06 5.21
N VAL A 526 18.94 -4.91 5.86
CA VAL A 526 18.26 -4.60 7.12
C VAL A 526 16.88 -4.02 6.82
N GLY A 527 16.81 -3.03 5.95
CA GLY A 527 15.55 -2.40 5.56
C GLY A 527 15.72 -1.44 4.40
N THR A 528 14.58 -0.94 3.91
CA THR A 528 14.50 -0.05 2.76
C THR A 528 13.55 1.10 3.06
N HIS A 529 14.03 2.32 2.84
CA HIS A 529 13.17 3.50 2.77
C HIS A 529 12.99 3.88 1.29
N SER A 530 11.77 3.81 0.79
CA SER A 530 11.46 4.17 -0.59
C SER A 530 10.94 5.60 -0.66
N ILE A 531 11.30 6.28 -1.74
CA ILE A 531 10.81 7.60 -2.09
C ILE A 531 10.01 7.43 -3.36
N ILE A 532 8.68 7.52 -3.26
CA ILE A 532 7.80 7.46 -4.42
C ILE A 532 7.45 8.85 -4.93
N THR A 533 7.39 8.98 -6.25
CA THR A 533 7.02 10.22 -6.95
C THR A 533 6.29 9.90 -8.26
N THR A 534 5.86 10.94 -8.96
CA THR A 534 5.31 10.90 -10.33
C THR A 534 6.35 10.39 -11.34
N VAL A 535 5.92 9.91 -12.51
CA VAL A 535 6.83 9.23 -13.46
C VAL A 535 7.92 10.15 -14.01
N ASP A 536 7.62 11.44 -14.18
CA ASP A 536 8.58 12.46 -14.63
C ASP A 536 9.37 13.11 -13.47
N GLY A 537 9.27 12.54 -12.26
CA GLY A 537 9.84 13.10 -11.06
C GLY A 537 8.95 14.17 -10.42
N GLY A 538 9.16 14.40 -9.12
CA GLY A 538 8.28 15.23 -8.30
C GLY A 538 8.12 16.63 -8.87
N HIS A 539 6.87 17.09 -8.98
CA HIS A 539 6.57 18.49 -9.32
C HIS A 539 6.90 19.47 -8.17
N MET A 540 7.44 18.96 -7.06
CA MET A 540 7.67 19.66 -5.80
C MET A 540 8.97 19.16 -5.16
N GLU A 541 9.92 20.05 -4.89
CA GLU A 541 11.08 19.75 -4.06
C GLU A 541 10.68 19.83 -2.58
N SER A 542 10.54 18.68 -1.92
CA SER A 542 10.34 18.58 -0.48
C SER A 542 11.45 17.73 0.14
N ILE A 543 11.90 18.13 1.32
CA ILE A 543 12.74 17.25 2.15
C ILE A 543 11.81 16.27 2.83
N VAL A 544 12.07 14.99 2.60
CA VAL A 544 11.31 13.90 3.20
C VAL A 544 12.23 13.08 4.09
N SER A 545 11.64 12.41 5.08
CA SER A 545 12.37 11.55 6.00
C SER A 545 11.75 10.18 6.22
N GLY A 546 12.59 9.26 6.69
CA GLY A 546 12.19 7.94 7.14
C GLY A 546 13.24 7.31 8.04
N ILE A 547 12.89 6.16 8.62
CA ILE A 547 13.76 5.42 9.54
C ILE A 547 13.86 3.96 9.10
N VAL A 548 15.05 3.39 9.19
CA VAL A 548 15.27 1.93 9.18
C VAL A 548 15.74 1.48 10.57
N PRO A 549 14.95 0.70 11.33
CA PRO A 549 15.34 0.20 12.64
C PRO A 549 16.53 -0.78 12.58
N LEU A 550 17.51 -0.61 13.46
CA LEU A 550 18.72 -1.44 13.51
C LEU A 550 18.76 -2.37 14.73
N THR A 551 17.94 -2.13 15.75
CA THR A 551 18.03 -2.90 17.01
C THR A 551 17.83 -4.40 16.82
N SER A 552 16.88 -4.82 15.97
CA SER A 552 16.66 -6.24 15.68
C SER A 552 17.92 -6.90 15.11
N CYS A 553 18.63 -6.24 14.19
CA CYS A 553 19.84 -6.80 13.61
C CYS A 553 21.00 -6.83 14.61
N LEU A 554 21.14 -5.80 15.44
CA LEU A 554 22.15 -5.77 16.50
C LEU A 554 21.89 -6.83 17.58
N LEU A 555 20.64 -7.07 17.97
CA LEU A 555 20.29 -8.17 18.88
C LEU A 555 20.67 -9.54 18.31
N ASN A 556 20.48 -9.76 17.01
CA ASN A 556 20.98 -10.97 16.34
C ASN A 556 22.51 -11.11 16.48
N LYS A 557 23.25 -9.98 16.40
CA LYS A 557 24.71 -9.95 16.59
C LYS A 557 25.15 -10.20 18.04
N VAL A 558 24.39 -9.70 19.02
CA VAL A 558 24.61 -10.02 20.44
C VAL A 558 24.39 -11.51 20.70
N VAL A 559 23.30 -12.08 20.19
CA VAL A 559 22.96 -13.51 20.35
C VAL A 559 24.00 -14.41 19.66
N ALA A 560 24.51 -14.00 18.50
CA ALA A 560 25.61 -14.69 17.81
C ALA A 560 26.97 -14.53 18.50
N GLY A 561 27.11 -13.63 19.48
CA GLY A 561 28.38 -13.31 20.11
C GLY A 561 29.33 -12.46 19.25
N GLU A 562 28.83 -11.87 18.15
CA GLU A 562 29.60 -10.99 17.27
C GLU A 562 29.84 -9.60 17.91
N ILE A 563 28.93 -9.15 18.77
CA ILE A 563 29.07 -7.94 19.59
C ILE A 563 28.66 -8.23 21.04
N LYS A 564 29.16 -7.42 21.98
CA LYS A 564 29.00 -7.68 23.43
C LYS A 564 27.61 -7.31 23.96
N ASP A 565 27.12 -6.13 23.59
CA ASP A 565 25.94 -5.46 24.12
C ASP A 565 25.42 -4.43 23.10
N LEU A 566 24.44 -3.61 23.49
CA LEU A 566 23.88 -2.53 22.67
C LEU A 566 24.44 -1.15 23.04
N GLU A 567 25.50 -1.08 23.83
CA GLU A 567 26.08 0.20 24.27
C GLU A 567 26.86 0.88 23.15
N LYS A 568 26.96 2.21 23.24
CA LYS A 568 27.58 3.06 22.20
C LYS A 568 29.00 2.63 21.87
N GLU A 569 29.78 2.27 22.89
CA GLU A 569 31.19 1.85 22.78
C GLU A 569 31.34 0.56 21.97
N THR A 570 30.31 -0.29 21.97
CA THR A 570 30.28 -1.54 21.21
C THR A 570 29.69 -1.33 19.81
N VAL A 571 28.55 -0.66 19.73
CA VAL A 571 27.75 -0.59 18.49
C VAL A 571 28.34 0.40 17.48
N VAL A 572 28.86 1.55 17.92
CA VAL A 572 29.39 2.57 16.99
C VAL A 572 30.56 2.04 16.15
N PRO A 573 31.61 1.42 16.73
CA PRO A 573 32.69 0.86 15.91
C PRO A 573 32.21 -0.26 14.98
N TYR A 574 31.26 -1.07 15.44
CA TYR A 574 30.69 -2.15 14.64
C TYR A 574 29.92 -1.64 13.42
N LEU A 575 29.03 -0.66 13.61
CA LEU A 575 28.25 -0.08 12.52
C LEU A 575 29.13 0.69 11.54
N LYS A 576 30.12 1.47 12.00
CA LYS A 576 31.09 2.16 11.11
C LYS A 576 31.82 1.20 10.18
N LYS A 577 32.08 -0.03 10.63
CA LYS A 577 32.74 -1.06 9.83
C LYS A 577 31.80 -1.79 8.87
N ASN A 578 30.58 -2.10 9.31
CA ASN A 578 29.72 -3.08 8.64
C ASN A 578 28.48 -2.51 7.96
N LEU A 579 28.03 -1.31 8.33
CA LEU A 579 26.82 -0.71 7.74
C LEU A 579 27.16 -0.13 6.37
N LYS A 580 26.32 -0.43 5.38
CA LYS A 580 26.46 0.04 3.99
C LYS A 580 25.14 0.62 3.50
N VAL A 581 25.22 1.74 2.79
CA VAL A 581 24.08 2.39 2.13
C VAL A 581 24.17 2.15 0.63
N ARG A 582 23.05 1.85 -0.01
CA ARG A 582 22.95 1.78 -1.47
C ARG A 582 21.66 2.39 -1.98
N ILE A 583 21.69 2.87 -3.22
CA ILE A 583 20.54 3.50 -3.87
C ILE A 583 20.17 2.68 -5.09
N SER A 584 18.90 2.29 -5.21
CA SER A 584 18.38 1.69 -6.44
C SER A 584 17.25 2.52 -7.04
N LEU A 585 17.16 2.49 -8.36
CA LEU A 585 16.02 2.98 -9.13
C LEU A 585 14.90 1.92 -9.16
N PRO A 586 13.70 2.25 -9.65
CA PRO A 586 12.56 1.34 -9.59
C PRO A 586 12.80 0.05 -10.39
N ASP A 587 13.56 0.11 -11.48
CA ASP A 587 13.95 -1.06 -12.29
C ASP A 587 15.04 -1.95 -11.64
N GLY A 588 15.49 -1.58 -10.43
CA GLY A 588 16.53 -2.29 -9.67
C GLY A 588 17.95 -1.90 -10.04
N GLU A 589 18.17 -0.98 -10.99
CA GLU A 589 19.51 -0.48 -11.31
C GLU A 589 20.06 0.41 -10.18
N SER A 590 21.37 0.36 -9.96
CA SER A 590 22.00 1.19 -8.93
C SER A 590 22.14 2.66 -9.35
N SER A 591 22.02 3.57 -8.38
CA SER A 591 22.41 4.98 -8.55
C SER A 591 23.59 5.33 -7.63
N GLU A 592 24.40 6.31 -8.05
CA GLU A 592 25.52 6.82 -7.25
C GLU A 592 25.02 7.67 -6.07
N ILE A 593 25.46 7.39 -4.84
CA ILE A 593 25.03 8.13 -3.64
C ILE A 593 25.21 9.65 -3.79
N LYS A 594 26.34 10.08 -4.36
CA LYS A 594 26.68 11.51 -4.55
C LYS A 594 25.72 12.25 -5.49
N SER A 595 24.92 11.56 -6.30
CA SER A 595 23.93 12.18 -7.20
C SER A 595 22.60 12.44 -6.50
N VAL A 596 22.40 11.92 -5.29
CA VAL A 596 21.13 12.04 -4.56
C VAL A 596 21.15 13.32 -3.73
N ASP A 597 20.54 14.38 -4.28
CA ASP A 597 20.48 15.70 -3.64
C ASP A 597 19.96 15.64 -2.19
N LYS A 598 20.70 16.32 -1.30
CA LYS A 598 20.42 16.44 0.15
C LYS A 598 20.25 15.11 0.88
N LEU A 599 20.75 14.00 0.34
CA LEU A 599 20.73 12.72 1.05
C LEU A 599 21.63 12.79 2.29
N THR A 600 21.04 12.53 3.45
CA THR A 600 21.75 12.26 4.70
C THR A 600 21.28 10.93 5.26
N VAL A 601 22.22 10.11 5.72
CA VAL A 601 21.94 8.89 6.49
C VAL A 601 22.74 8.98 7.79
N ARG A 602 22.05 9.00 8.92
CA ARG A 602 22.65 9.17 10.26
C ARG A 602 22.28 8.01 11.15
N ILE A 603 23.20 7.61 12.03
CA ILE A 603 22.91 6.61 13.06
C ILE A 603 22.58 7.32 14.35
N ALA A 604 21.43 7.00 14.92
CA ALA A 604 20.98 7.54 16.19
C ALA A 604 20.60 6.42 17.17
N VAL A 605 20.61 6.76 18.46
CA VAL A 605 20.25 5.85 19.54
C VAL A 605 19.40 6.55 20.59
N ALA A 606 18.43 5.84 21.15
CA ALA A 606 17.62 6.30 22.28
C ALA A 606 17.40 5.18 23.31
N PRO A 607 17.29 5.51 24.61
CA PRO A 607 16.80 4.54 25.58
C PRO A 607 15.30 4.29 25.38
N VAL A 608 14.89 3.02 25.35
CA VAL A 608 13.49 2.62 25.24
C VAL A 608 13.07 1.85 26.47
N THR A 609 11.98 2.29 27.11
CA THR A 609 11.39 1.59 28.26
C THR A 609 10.46 0.49 27.78
N LEU A 610 10.65 -0.73 28.30
CA LEU A 610 9.81 -1.88 28.00
C LEU A 610 8.37 -1.65 28.51
N PRO A 611 7.34 -2.16 27.81
CA PRO A 611 5.96 -2.07 28.28
C PRO A 611 5.74 -2.92 29.54
N ALA A 612 5.05 -2.35 30.55
CA ALA A 612 4.80 -3.05 31.82
C ALA A 612 3.65 -4.07 31.71
N SER A 613 2.75 -3.89 30.74
CA SER A 613 1.60 -4.76 30.53
C SER A 613 1.28 -4.94 29.04
N LYS A 614 0.34 -5.85 28.74
CA LYS A 614 -0.18 -6.05 27.38
C LYS A 614 -0.96 -4.85 26.82
N GLU A 615 -1.35 -3.89 27.67
CA GLU A 615 -2.13 -2.70 27.32
C GLU A 615 -1.25 -1.44 27.21
N GLU A 616 0.07 -1.60 27.28
CA GLU A 616 1.06 -0.54 27.09
C GLU A 616 1.93 -0.77 25.86
N LEU A 617 2.33 0.32 25.22
CA LEU A 617 3.35 0.35 24.16
C LEU A 617 4.72 0.70 24.78
N PRO A 618 5.84 0.34 24.11
CA PRO A 618 7.16 0.83 24.51
C PRO A 618 7.19 2.37 24.50
N LYS A 619 7.99 2.94 25.40
CA LYS A 619 8.21 4.39 25.47
C LYS A 619 9.61 4.72 24.98
N TYR A 620 9.68 5.40 23.84
CA TYR A 620 10.93 5.84 23.23
C TYR A 620 11.39 7.15 23.87
N GLY A 621 12.67 7.21 24.25
CA GLY A 621 13.34 8.43 24.66
C GLY A 621 13.72 9.31 23.46
N GLU A 622 14.47 10.39 23.74
CA GLU A 622 15.04 11.23 22.68
C GLU A 622 16.22 10.52 22.01
N TYR A 623 16.24 10.59 20.69
CA TYR A 623 17.32 10.04 19.87
C TYR A 623 18.49 11.01 19.79
N GLU A 624 19.69 10.46 20.03
CA GLU A 624 20.95 11.18 19.93
C GLU A 624 21.74 10.65 18.73
N VAL A 625 22.00 11.52 17.76
CA VAL A 625 22.84 11.20 16.59
C VAL A 625 24.26 10.89 17.05
N GLN A 626 24.77 9.73 16.65
CA GLN A 626 26.11 9.25 16.97
C GLN A 626 27.12 9.55 15.87
N PHE A 627 26.74 9.34 14.60
CA PHE A 627 27.58 9.69 13.45
C PHE A 627 26.77 9.73 12.14
N ASP A 628 27.29 10.51 11.18
CA ASP A 628 26.80 10.55 9.80
C ASP A 628 27.43 9.38 9.00
N VAL A 629 26.60 8.50 8.45
CA VAL A 629 27.03 7.48 7.49
C VAL A 629 27.20 8.12 6.12
N VAL A 630 26.20 8.87 5.67
CA VAL A 630 26.19 9.63 4.41
C VAL A 630 25.74 11.05 4.73
N ASP A 631 26.44 12.02 4.18
CA ASP A 631 26.06 13.43 4.16
C ASP A 631 26.55 14.03 2.84
N VAL A 632 25.69 13.93 1.82
CA VAL A 632 26.00 14.43 0.46
C VAL A 632 26.33 15.92 0.48
N PRO A 633 25.58 16.80 1.18
CA PRO A 633 25.94 18.22 1.31
C PRO A 633 27.35 18.48 1.86
N LYS A 634 27.83 17.67 2.81
CA LYS A 634 29.19 17.78 3.35
C LYS A 634 30.26 17.03 2.53
N GLY A 635 29.88 16.38 1.42
CA GLY A 635 30.79 15.55 0.63
C GLY A 635 31.21 14.24 1.33
N ASN A 636 30.47 13.82 2.36
CA ASN A 636 30.67 12.54 3.02
C ASN A 636 29.79 11.49 2.35
N PHE A 637 30.38 10.57 1.58
CA PHE A 637 29.61 9.54 0.86
C PHE A 637 29.55 8.20 1.58
N GLY A 638 30.01 8.17 2.84
CA GLY A 638 30.09 6.96 3.64
C GLY A 638 31.11 5.95 3.12
N ALA A 639 31.19 4.83 3.83
CA ALA A 639 32.08 3.71 3.52
C ALA A 639 31.38 2.62 2.70
#